data_AF-A0A1F3LTS0-F1
#
_entry.id   AF-A0A1F3LTS0-F1
#
_cell.length_a   1.000
_cell.length_b   1.000
_cell.length_c   1.000
_cell.angle_alpha   90.00
_cell.angle_beta   90.00
_cell.angle_gamma   90.00
#
_symmetry.space_group_name_H-M   'P 1'
#
loop_
_entity.id
_entity.type
_entity.pdbx_description
1 polymer ?
#
loop_
_entity_poly.entity_id
_entity_poly.type
_entity_poly.pdbx_seq_one_letter_code
_entity_poly.pdbx_strand_id
1 'polypeptide(L)'
;MKRFSIKRMYIENFKGIKKMSIDFSEITRISGANATCKTSVLDAYMWCLLDVDSFGKSNFKVQPLDEKGNVIDNLITFVEVQTFVDNQQYNFKRKYYQNWIKPRGKTEPINTGNLSEYYYNDVPCMQTEFQAKLNSIVSLSDFKLVSSVTAFNKLNTEQKRAVLIDISGIKDIDKEVATEFPLLRVQLEEYNKSVKEYSAEVRMKISKLKDDLKSIPIRIDELEKQRPEKLDFEALKIKESRLKKEIEEITTSQQSSSGNDLFLDNKKTDLKKKMNELQGQMNDIELSLNKQSNSLSLELSKELSGVTNDKNISKEKIDSLVKQIEELYSKQEKLNKEFNVVKEEWKTINNLEFSVELEPVCSQCNRPFSNEDLQNQKHSAVELFNKNKLDKLSKIDEKGDELSKEIKEIISKIDNKNEERRLETERFNSSCEKVKDVESRQNNLPTLAALQEANKEYQKLKLEYDQTKAQLTSLDAPIEENKDTQDALKQEKELSLKEIRTSLAKEQQIINIDLRKEELREQEINISQLIAELEEAGNQIMLFNKKKIDLIESRISGMFSIVKFKMFEKNITNDGEKEICDCMVDGVPYENLNTAMKINAGLDICNTLSRSLGIIAPIWIDNKESVTDLIQSDSQLITLQVVEGLSLTIN
;
A
#
# COMPACT_ATOMS: atom_id res chain seq x y z
N MET A 1 13.30 39.20 18.23
CA MET A 1 12.29 39.16 17.15
C MET A 1 12.08 40.58 16.66
N LYS A 2 12.01 40.77 15.35
CA LYS A 2 11.73 42.05 14.72
C LYS A 2 10.24 42.37 14.84
N ARG A 3 9.86 43.42 15.55
CA ARG A 3 8.43 43.76 15.80
C ARG A 3 8.00 44.90 14.90
N PHE A 4 7.10 44.63 13.97
CA PHE A 4 6.44 45.60 13.11
C PHE A 4 5.07 45.94 13.69
N SER A 5 4.77 47.22 13.85
CA SER A 5 3.47 47.71 14.33
C SER A 5 3.05 48.97 13.59
N ILE A 6 1.74 49.17 13.47
CA ILE A 6 1.13 50.37 12.92
C ILE A 6 0.91 51.33 14.09
N LYS A 7 1.37 52.57 13.94
CA LYS A 7 1.16 53.63 14.94
C LYS A 7 -0.03 54.50 14.54
N ARG A 8 -0.05 54.94 13.29
CA ARG A 8 -1.09 55.84 12.78
C ARG A 8 -1.31 55.62 11.30
N MET A 9 -2.55 55.78 10.85
CA MET A 9 -2.89 55.84 9.44
C MET A 9 -3.76 57.06 9.12
N TYR A 10 -3.50 57.70 7.99
CA TYR A 10 -4.34 58.76 7.43
C TYR A 10 -4.79 58.35 6.03
N ILE A 11 -6.09 58.48 5.76
CA ILE A 11 -6.74 58.09 4.51
C ILE A 11 -7.54 59.28 3.99
N GLU A 12 -7.40 59.58 2.70
CA GLU A 12 -8.16 60.64 2.02
C GLU A 12 -8.55 60.20 0.61
N ASN A 13 -9.82 60.42 0.24
CA ASN A 13 -10.44 60.04 -1.03
C ASN A 13 -10.11 58.60 -1.46
N PHE A 14 -10.32 57.63 -0.58
CA PHE A 14 -10.06 56.20 -0.86
C PHE A 14 -11.36 55.40 -0.78
N LYS A 15 -11.81 54.84 -1.91
CA LYS A 15 -13.13 54.20 -2.04
C LYS A 15 -14.23 55.11 -1.47
N GLY A 16 -15.02 54.64 -0.50
CA GLY A 16 -16.05 55.43 0.18
C GLY A 16 -15.53 56.37 1.29
N ILE A 17 -14.22 56.35 1.60
CA ILE A 17 -13.63 57.17 2.67
C ILE A 17 -13.23 58.53 2.08
N LYS A 18 -13.91 59.60 2.50
CA LYS A 18 -13.52 60.99 2.16
C LYS A 18 -12.26 61.41 2.89
N LYS A 19 -12.25 61.27 4.22
CA LYS A 19 -11.12 61.60 5.10
C LYS A 19 -11.22 60.84 6.41
N MET A 20 -10.13 60.26 6.88
CA MET A 20 -10.07 59.49 8.12
C MET A 20 -8.65 59.50 8.71
N SER A 21 -8.53 59.59 10.02
CA SER A 21 -7.27 59.43 10.76
C SER A 21 -7.49 58.40 11.86
N ILE A 22 -6.55 57.48 12.01
CA ILE A 22 -6.64 56.36 12.96
C ILE A 22 -5.33 56.27 13.71
N ASP A 23 -5.36 56.35 15.03
CA ASP A 23 -4.24 56.00 15.91
C ASP A 23 -4.45 54.56 16.40
N PHE A 24 -3.44 53.72 16.22
CA PHE A 24 -3.53 52.29 16.53
C PHE A 24 -2.87 51.99 17.88
N SER A 25 -3.48 51.07 18.61
CA SER A 25 -3.02 50.50 19.88
C SER A 25 -2.61 49.03 19.67
N GLU A 26 -2.22 48.33 20.74
CA GLU A 26 -1.91 46.89 20.67
C GLU A 26 -3.11 46.04 20.22
N ILE A 27 -4.32 46.43 20.61
CA ILE A 27 -5.57 45.83 20.14
C ILE A 27 -6.50 46.97 19.73
N THR A 28 -6.70 47.14 18.43
CA THR A 28 -7.58 48.17 17.87
C THR A 28 -8.84 47.52 17.29
N ARG A 29 -10.02 47.95 17.70
CA ARG A 29 -11.28 47.46 17.12
C ARG A 29 -11.94 48.53 16.28
N ILE A 30 -12.22 48.17 15.03
CA ILE A 30 -12.89 49.02 14.05
C ILE A 30 -14.29 48.43 13.84
N SER A 31 -15.29 49.07 14.44
CA SER A 31 -16.66 48.55 14.53
C SER A 31 -17.64 49.44 13.76
N GLY A 32 -18.68 48.84 13.19
CA GLY A 32 -19.74 49.59 12.50
C GLY A 32 -20.66 48.71 11.68
N ALA A 33 -21.80 49.22 11.23
CA ALA A 33 -22.76 48.50 10.40
C ALA A 33 -22.16 48.10 9.03
N ASN A 34 -22.86 47.27 8.27
CA ASN A 34 -22.45 46.97 6.89
C ASN A 34 -22.35 48.26 6.05
N ALA A 35 -21.47 48.26 5.04
CA ALA A 35 -21.19 49.40 4.17
C ALA A 35 -20.61 50.68 4.86
N THR A 36 -20.15 50.61 6.11
CA THR A 36 -19.50 51.73 6.82
C THR A 36 -18.01 51.91 6.52
N CYS A 37 -17.49 51.32 5.44
CA CYS A 37 -16.09 51.39 5.00
C CYS A 37 -15.04 50.67 5.88
N LYS A 38 -15.42 49.76 6.79
CA LYS A 38 -14.49 48.93 7.58
C LYS A 38 -13.40 48.26 6.74
N THR A 39 -13.80 47.39 5.79
CA THR A 39 -12.86 46.69 4.90
C THR A 39 -12.04 47.66 4.03
N SER A 40 -12.59 48.84 3.68
CA SER A 40 -11.85 49.88 2.95
C SER A 40 -10.64 50.41 3.73
N VAL A 41 -10.68 50.38 5.08
CA VAL A 41 -9.53 50.75 5.92
C VAL A 41 -8.40 49.73 5.78
N LEU A 42 -8.73 48.43 5.82
CA LEU A 42 -7.77 47.36 5.54
C LEU A 42 -7.22 47.44 4.11
N ASP A 43 -8.09 47.68 3.13
CA ASP A 43 -7.67 47.84 1.73
C ASP A 43 -6.72 49.03 1.54
N ALA A 44 -6.92 50.14 2.26
CA ALA A 44 -6.04 51.30 2.22
C ALA A 44 -4.63 50.96 2.75
N TYR A 45 -4.57 50.24 3.88
CA TYR A 45 -3.32 49.73 4.45
C TYR A 45 -2.58 48.81 3.47
N MET A 46 -3.28 47.79 2.97
CA MET A 46 -2.71 46.79 2.04
C MET A 46 -2.29 47.45 0.72
N TRP A 47 -3.04 48.42 0.21
CA TRP A 47 -2.71 49.15 -1.01
C TRP A 47 -1.47 50.02 -0.84
N CYS A 48 -1.35 50.72 0.28
CA CYS A 48 -0.24 51.63 0.51
C CYS A 48 1.09 50.87 0.59
N LEU A 49 1.11 49.71 1.26
CA LEU A 49 2.34 48.96 1.49
C LEU A 49 2.59 47.87 0.44
N LEU A 50 1.57 47.11 0.04
CA LEU A 50 1.71 45.86 -0.71
C LEU A 50 1.08 45.89 -2.11
N ASP A 51 0.44 46.99 -2.51
CA ASP A 51 -0.23 47.15 -3.82
C ASP A 51 -1.29 46.07 -4.13
N VAL A 52 -2.01 45.64 -3.08
CA VAL A 52 -3.11 44.67 -3.15
C VAL A 52 -4.28 45.09 -2.25
N ASP A 53 -5.47 44.55 -2.49
CA ASP A 53 -6.60 44.68 -1.57
C ASP A 53 -6.55 43.60 -0.46
N SER A 54 -7.55 43.62 0.43
CA SER A 54 -7.77 42.62 1.50
C SER A 54 -7.93 41.18 0.99
N PHE A 55 -8.29 40.97 -0.27
CA PHE A 55 -8.37 39.66 -0.90
C PHE A 55 -7.05 39.24 -1.58
N GLY A 56 -6.09 40.15 -1.70
CA GLY A 56 -4.79 39.94 -2.34
C GLY A 56 -4.77 40.27 -3.84
N LYS A 57 -5.78 41.00 -4.35
CA LYS A 57 -5.89 41.38 -5.75
C LYS A 57 -5.23 42.73 -6.01
N SER A 58 -4.34 42.79 -7.00
CA SER A 58 -3.77 44.04 -7.53
C SER A 58 -4.69 44.72 -8.54
N ASN A 59 -4.41 45.99 -8.88
CA ASN A 59 -5.15 46.77 -9.89
C ASN A 59 -6.65 46.90 -9.63
N PHE A 60 -7.06 46.98 -8.36
CA PHE A 60 -8.44 47.24 -7.97
C PHE A 60 -8.76 48.75 -7.97
N LYS A 61 -10.05 49.09 -7.99
CA LYS A 61 -10.49 50.49 -7.98
C LYS A 61 -10.33 51.09 -6.58
N VAL A 62 -9.38 52.02 -6.45
CA VAL A 62 -9.10 52.75 -5.19
C VAL A 62 -9.71 54.15 -5.15
N GLN A 63 -9.99 54.75 -6.31
CA GLN A 63 -10.56 56.08 -6.40
C GLN A 63 -12.05 56.07 -6.00
N PRO A 64 -12.56 57.17 -5.42
CA PRO A 64 -13.99 57.32 -5.14
C PRO A 64 -14.79 57.30 -6.44
N LEU A 65 -15.97 56.69 -6.37
CA LEU A 65 -16.90 56.59 -7.49
C LEU A 65 -18.16 57.43 -7.22
N ASP A 66 -18.74 58.00 -8.27
CA ASP A 66 -20.06 58.65 -8.22
C ASP A 66 -21.19 57.62 -8.18
N GLU A 67 -22.44 58.10 -8.07
CA GLU A 67 -23.65 57.25 -8.03
C GLU A 67 -23.83 56.40 -9.31
N LYS A 68 -23.17 56.75 -10.40
CA LYS A 68 -23.19 56.04 -11.69
C LYS A 68 -22.01 55.07 -11.84
N GLY A 69 -21.15 54.97 -10.84
CA GLY A 69 -19.96 54.12 -10.85
C GLY A 69 -18.75 54.69 -11.59
N ASN A 70 -18.76 55.96 -11.97
CA ASN A 70 -17.62 56.62 -12.62
C ASN A 70 -16.66 57.20 -11.58
N VAL A 71 -15.37 57.27 -11.92
CA VAL A 71 -14.37 57.91 -11.06
C VAL A 71 -14.69 59.39 -10.92
N ILE A 72 -14.66 59.90 -9.69
CA ILE A 72 -14.81 61.32 -9.42
C ILE A 72 -13.51 62.04 -9.81
N ASP A 73 -13.61 62.94 -10.79
CA ASP A 73 -12.46 63.64 -11.34
C ASP A 73 -11.81 64.62 -10.35
N ASN A 74 -10.51 64.90 -10.56
CA ASN A 74 -9.73 65.88 -9.79
C ASN A 74 -9.56 65.60 -8.28
N LEU A 75 -9.84 64.37 -7.84
CA LEU A 75 -9.52 63.92 -6.48
C LEU A 75 -8.16 63.20 -6.44
N ILE A 76 -7.40 63.46 -5.37
CA ILE A 76 -6.19 62.73 -5.03
C ILE A 76 -6.56 61.69 -3.99
N THR A 77 -6.45 60.41 -4.35
CA THR A 77 -6.50 59.29 -3.41
C THR A 77 -5.16 59.23 -2.69
N PHE A 78 -5.18 59.34 -1.36
CA PHE A 78 -3.99 59.44 -0.55
C PHE A 78 -4.08 58.56 0.70
N VAL A 79 -3.01 57.81 0.96
CA VAL A 79 -2.85 57.03 2.18
C VAL A 79 -1.45 57.29 2.74
N GLU A 80 -1.38 57.52 4.05
CA GLU A 80 -0.15 57.63 4.83
C GLU A 80 -0.21 56.63 5.98
N VAL A 81 0.81 55.77 6.10
CA VAL A 81 0.93 54.74 7.14
C VAL A 81 2.23 54.98 7.91
N GLN A 82 2.10 55.32 9.18
CA GLN A 82 3.21 55.45 10.11
C GLN A 82 3.36 54.15 10.89
N THR A 83 4.55 53.58 10.83
CA THR A 83 4.88 52.28 11.42
C THR A 83 6.05 52.40 12.38
N PHE A 84 6.13 51.45 13.31
CA PHE A 84 7.23 51.33 14.25
C PHE A 84 7.81 49.93 14.13
N VAL A 85 9.11 49.85 13.79
CA VAL A 85 9.84 48.60 13.61
C VAL A 85 11.12 48.66 14.43
N ASP A 86 11.26 47.77 15.42
CA ASP A 86 12.41 47.70 16.34
C ASP A 86 12.83 49.06 16.94
N ASN A 87 11.84 49.81 17.42
CA ASN A 87 12.00 51.14 17.99
C ASN A 87 12.34 52.28 17.00
N GLN A 88 12.29 52.02 15.70
CA GLN A 88 12.46 53.03 14.67
C GLN A 88 11.12 53.35 13.97
N GLN A 89 10.82 54.64 13.81
CA GLN A 89 9.63 55.09 13.10
C GLN A 89 9.89 55.18 11.59
N TYR A 90 8.95 54.64 10.80
CA TYR A 90 8.95 54.75 9.34
C TYR A 90 7.63 55.33 8.86
N ASN A 91 7.68 56.13 7.80
CA ASN A 91 6.51 56.76 7.21
C ASN A 91 6.39 56.39 5.74
N PHE A 92 5.29 55.73 5.38
CA PHE A 92 5.00 55.30 4.01
C PHE A 92 3.81 56.07 3.48
N LYS A 93 3.94 56.69 2.30
CA LYS A 93 2.83 57.42 1.66
C LYS A 93 2.66 57.01 0.22
N ARG A 94 1.41 56.97 -0.21
CA ARG A 94 1.04 56.74 -1.61
C ARG A 94 -0.05 57.72 -2.02
N LYS A 95 0.19 58.44 -3.12
CA LYS A 95 -0.80 59.27 -3.82
C LYS A 95 -1.17 58.62 -5.14
N TYR A 96 -2.44 58.71 -5.51
CA TYR A 96 -2.95 58.25 -6.80
C TYR A 96 -4.00 59.21 -7.33
N TYR A 97 -3.80 59.69 -8.55
CA TYR A 97 -4.66 60.72 -9.15
C TYR A 97 -4.63 60.65 -10.68
N GLN A 98 -5.64 61.24 -11.31
CA GLN A 98 -5.71 61.38 -12.76
C GLN A 98 -4.71 62.43 -13.25
N ASN A 99 -4.01 62.11 -14.34
CA ASN A 99 -3.06 62.99 -14.99
C ASN A 99 -3.76 63.86 -16.05
N TRP A 100 -4.15 65.05 -15.64
CA TRP A 100 -4.78 66.03 -16.50
C TRP A 100 -3.73 66.94 -17.14
N ILE A 101 -3.54 66.81 -18.45
CA ILE A 101 -2.60 67.62 -19.23
C ILE A 101 -3.40 68.55 -20.14
N LYS A 102 -2.95 69.79 -20.31
CA LYS A 102 -3.49 70.72 -21.31
C LYS A 102 -2.61 70.70 -22.56
N PRO A 103 -3.01 70.00 -23.65
CA PRO A 103 -2.21 69.95 -24.87
C PRO A 103 -2.18 71.32 -25.56
N ARG A 104 -1.07 71.62 -26.24
CA ARG A 104 -0.96 72.85 -27.04
C ARG A 104 -2.11 72.92 -28.06
N GLY A 105 -2.87 74.01 -28.04
CA GLY A 105 -3.98 74.27 -28.97
C GLY A 105 -5.38 73.83 -28.49
N LYS A 106 -5.51 73.17 -27.33
CA LYS A 106 -6.82 72.87 -26.71
C LYS A 106 -7.10 73.76 -25.50
N THR A 107 -8.35 74.18 -25.34
CA THR A 107 -8.81 75.00 -24.20
C THR A 107 -9.01 74.17 -22.93
N GLU A 108 -9.45 72.91 -23.08
CA GLU A 108 -9.77 72.00 -21.98
C GLU A 108 -8.63 71.00 -21.69
N PRO A 109 -8.35 70.70 -20.40
CA PRO A 109 -7.47 69.60 -20.01
C PRO A 109 -8.01 68.24 -20.46
N ILE A 110 -7.13 67.34 -20.87
CA ILE A 110 -7.47 65.94 -21.17
C ILE A 110 -6.83 65.01 -20.14
N ASN A 111 -7.58 63.99 -19.71
CA ASN A 111 -7.05 62.93 -18.87
C ASN A 111 -6.19 61.98 -19.72
N THR A 112 -4.91 61.88 -19.38
CA THR A 112 -3.93 61.02 -20.07
C THR A 112 -3.63 59.72 -19.34
N GLY A 113 -4.40 59.38 -18.32
CA GLY A 113 -4.23 58.20 -17.47
C GLY A 113 -4.08 58.58 -16.00
N ASN A 114 -3.58 57.67 -15.18
CA ASN A 114 -3.39 57.89 -13.74
C ASN A 114 -1.90 57.87 -13.38
N LEU A 115 -1.51 58.69 -12.40
CA LEU A 115 -0.17 58.72 -11.83
C LEU A 115 -0.18 58.21 -10.39
N SER A 116 0.90 57.55 -9.99
CA SER A 116 1.17 57.17 -8.60
C SER A 116 2.44 57.85 -8.12
N GLU A 117 2.40 58.47 -6.95
CA GLU A 117 3.60 58.97 -6.26
C GLU A 117 3.79 58.22 -4.95
N TYR A 118 5.02 57.79 -4.68
CA TYR A 118 5.39 57.05 -3.48
C TYR A 118 6.38 57.87 -2.66
N TYR A 119 6.26 57.80 -1.34
CA TYR A 119 7.14 58.51 -0.42
C TYR A 119 7.57 57.57 0.70
N TYR A 120 8.87 57.57 0.99
CA TYR A 120 9.47 56.86 2.10
C TYR A 120 10.16 57.87 3.02
N ASN A 121 9.70 57.97 4.27
CA ASN A 121 10.14 58.98 5.23
C ASN A 121 10.11 60.39 4.63
N ASP A 122 8.98 60.73 3.99
CA ASP A 122 8.72 62.01 3.33
C ASP A 122 9.59 62.31 2.09
N VAL A 123 10.46 61.38 1.68
CA VAL A 123 11.26 61.50 0.46
C VAL A 123 10.55 60.77 -0.70
N PRO A 124 10.28 61.45 -1.83
CA PRO A 124 9.66 60.81 -2.99
C PRO A 124 10.60 59.76 -3.60
N CYS A 125 10.05 58.62 -3.99
CA CYS A 125 10.79 57.51 -4.60
C CYS A 125 9.96 56.79 -5.67
N MET A 126 10.63 56.00 -6.51
CA MET A 126 9.95 55.14 -7.49
C MET A 126 9.26 53.96 -6.78
N GLN A 127 8.25 53.35 -7.42
CA GLN A 127 7.54 52.18 -6.86
C GLN A 127 8.50 51.02 -6.52
N THR A 128 9.45 50.73 -7.41
CA THR A 128 10.43 49.65 -7.22
C THR A 128 11.34 49.92 -6.02
N GLU A 129 11.77 51.17 -5.84
CA GLU A 129 12.57 51.60 -4.70
C GLU A 129 11.75 51.57 -3.39
N PHE A 130 10.49 51.99 -3.43
CA PHE A 130 9.57 51.92 -2.31
C PHE A 130 9.41 50.47 -1.81
N GLN A 131 9.17 49.54 -2.72
CA GLN A 131 9.06 48.12 -2.41
C GLN A 131 10.39 47.53 -1.91
N ALA A 132 11.52 47.91 -2.50
CA ALA A 132 12.84 47.47 -2.03
C ALA A 132 13.15 47.97 -0.61
N LYS A 133 12.77 49.22 -0.28
CA LYS A 133 12.90 49.78 1.08
C LYS A 133 11.98 49.10 2.08
N LEU A 134 10.75 48.76 1.69
CA LEU A 134 9.86 47.99 2.55
C LEU A 134 10.43 46.58 2.79
N ASN A 135 10.91 45.92 1.74
CA ASN A 135 11.50 44.58 1.83
C ASN A 135 12.80 44.53 2.65
N SER A 136 13.60 45.60 2.66
CA SER A 136 14.80 45.68 3.50
C SER A 136 14.46 45.89 4.99
N ILE A 137 13.28 46.44 5.29
CA ILE A 137 12.76 46.52 6.66
C ILE A 137 12.19 45.16 7.06
N VAL A 138 11.36 44.53 6.24
CA VAL A 138 10.81 43.21 6.53
C VAL A 138 10.62 42.43 5.24
N SER A 139 11.06 41.17 5.22
CA SER A 139 10.87 40.27 4.08
C SER A 139 9.38 40.21 3.70
N LEU A 140 9.02 40.66 2.50
CA LEU A 140 7.63 40.81 2.08
C LEU A 140 6.89 39.46 2.00
N SER A 141 7.61 38.39 1.61
CA SER A 141 7.05 37.04 1.58
C SER A 141 6.67 36.57 2.97
N ASP A 142 7.57 36.78 3.93
CA ASP A 142 7.40 36.33 5.32
C ASP A 142 6.36 37.19 6.01
N PHE A 143 6.42 38.51 5.80
CA PHE A 143 5.47 39.48 6.32
C PHE A 143 4.03 39.11 5.95
N LYS A 144 3.78 38.75 4.69
CA LYS A 144 2.45 38.33 4.23
C LYS A 144 1.94 37.09 4.97
N LEU A 145 2.81 36.14 5.30
CA LEU A 145 2.44 34.90 6.01
C LEU A 145 2.17 35.15 7.50
N VAL A 146 2.89 36.08 8.12
CA VAL A 146 2.71 36.40 9.54
C VAL A 146 1.64 37.46 9.82
N SER A 147 1.22 38.24 8.82
CA SER A 147 0.26 39.34 8.97
C SER A 147 -1.17 39.01 8.54
N SER A 148 -1.43 37.81 8.01
CA SER A 148 -2.74 37.44 7.45
C SER A 148 -3.16 36.02 7.83
N VAL A 149 -4.30 35.91 8.51
CA VAL A 149 -4.91 34.64 8.94
C VAL A 149 -5.33 33.73 7.78
N THR A 150 -5.35 34.23 6.53
CA THR A 150 -5.72 33.42 5.35
C THR A 150 -4.56 33.13 4.40
N ALA A 151 -3.43 33.82 4.52
CA ALA A 151 -2.37 33.79 3.50
C ALA A 151 -1.74 32.40 3.34
N PHE A 152 -1.40 31.74 4.45
CA PHE A 152 -0.77 30.42 4.41
C PHE A 152 -1.67 29.36 3.75
N ASN A 153 -2.96 29.33 4.10
CA ASN A 153 -3.88 28.32 3.58
C ASN A 153 -4.19 28.50 2.07
N LYS A 154 -3.99 29.69 1.53
CA LYS A 154 -4.09 30.00 0.08
C LYS A 154 -2.87 29.58 -0.74
N LEU A 155 -1.74 29.24 -0.12
CA LEU A 155 -0.56 28.73 -0.82
C LEU A 155 -0.86 27.39 -1.49
N ASN A 156 -0.13 27.06 -2.55
CA ASN A 156 -0.20 25.72 -3.12
C ASN A 156 0.51 24.69 -2.20
N THR A 157 0.27 23.40 -2.43
CA THR A 157 0.80 22.31 -1.59
C THR A 157 2.33 22.35 -1.46
N GLU A 158 3.04 22.61 -2.55
CA GLU A 158 4.51 22.66 -2.57
C GLU A 158 5.04 23.80 -1.70
N GLN A 159 4.46 24.99 -1.83
CA GLN A 159 4.80 26.16 -1.03
C GLN A 159 4.49 25.96 0.46
N LYS A 160 3.33 25.36 0.80
CA LYS A 160 3.01 25.04 2.20
C LYS A 160 4.06 24.10 2.79
N ARG A 161 4.42 23.03 2.09
CA ARG A 161 5.44 22.06 2.53
C ARG A 161 6.79 22.73 2.72
N ALA A 162 7.23 23.54 1.77
CA ALA A 162 8.51 24.26 1.87
C ALA A 162 8.58 25.12 3.14
N VAL A 163 7.53 25.91 3.42
CA VAL A 163 7.45 26.73 4.65
C VAL A 163 7.47 25.86 5.90
N LEU A 164 6.67 24.79 5.96
CA LEU A 164 6.59 23.94 7.16
C LEU A 164 7.89 23.16 7.41
N ILE A 165 8.56 22.69 6.36
CA ILE A 165 9.85 22.00 6.47
C ILE A 165 10.92 22.99 6.94
N ASP A 166 10.97 24.20 6.39
CA ASP A 166 11.94 25.22 6.79
C ASP A 166 11.82 25.57 8.28
N ILE A 167 10.60 25.84 8.76
CA ILE A 167 10.38 26.15 10.19
C ILE A 167 10.61 24.94 11.11
N SER A 168 10.44 23.71 10.62
CA SER A 168 10.64 22.51 11.44
C SER A 168 12.11 22.26 11.81
N GLY A 169 13.05 22.99 11.20
CA GLY A 169 14.50 22.85 11.46
C GLY A 169 15.07 21.50 10.99
N ILE A 170 14.30 20.73 10.22
CA ILE A 170 14.69 19.43 9.69
C ILE A 170 15.71 19.63 8.56
N LYS A 171 16.99 19.39 8.86
CA LYS A 171 18.08 19.53 7.88
C LYS A 171 18.28 18.28 7.01
N ASP A 172 18.24 17.09 7.63
CA ASP A 172 18.45 15.81 6.94
C ASP A 172 17.64 14.70 7.63
N ILE A 173 16.34 14.66 7.32
CA ILE A 173 15.40 13.69 7.89
C ILE A 173 15.76 12.25 7.54
N ASP A 174 16.36 12.04 6.35
CA ASP A 174 16.67 10.71 5.86
C ASP A 174 17.78 10.08 6.69
N LYS A 175 18.83 10.85 7.03
CA LYS A 175 19.87 10.37 7.97
C LYS A 175 19.34 10.11 9.36
N GLU A 176 18.46 10.98 9.86
CA GLU A 176 17.90 10.81 11.20
C GLU A 176 17.08 9.52 11.30
N VAL A 177 16.15 9.30 10.36
CA VAL A 177 15.33 8.08 10.33
C VAL A 177 16.20 6.86 10.06
N ALA A 178 17.23 6.97 9.21
CA ALA A 178 18.12 5.86 8.87
C ALA A 178 18.88 5.29 10.07
N THR A 179 19.02 6.03 11.18
CA THR A 179 19.64 5.49 12.41
C THR A 179 18.92 4.25 12.94
N GLU A 180 17.60 4.12 12.71
CA GLU A 180 16.79 2.96 13.09
C GLU A 180 16.76 1.85 12.01
N PHE A 181 17.33 2.10 10.81
CA PHE A 181 17.30 1.18 9.67
C PHE A 181 18.72 0.94 9.11
N PRO A 182 19.50 -0.01 9.69
CA PRO A 182 20.91 -0.21 9.33
C PRO A 182 21.17 -0.45 7.84
N LEU A 183 20.31 -1.23 7.17
CA LEU A 183 20.42 -1.50 5.74
C LEU A 183 20.34 -0.21 4.92
N LEU A 184 19.36 0.65 5.22
CA LEU A 184 19.15 1.92 4.53
C LEU A 184 20.22 2.94 4.85
N ARG A 185 20.70 2.95 6.10
CA ARG A 185 21.84 3.77 6.51
C ARG A 185 23.08 3.48 5.68
N VAL A 186 23.41 2.21 5.49
CA VAL A 186 24.54 1.80 4.63
C VAL A 186 24.34 2.30 3.19
N GLN A 187 23.13 2.16 2.63
CA GLN A 187 22.83 2.67 1.28
C GLN A 187 22.99 4.20 1.17
N LEU A 188 22.58 4.95 2.19
CA LEU A 188 22.63 6.41 2.22
C LEU A 188 24.04 6.95 2.49
N GLU A 189 24.76 6.37 3.46
CA GLU A 189 26.05 6.89 3.96
C GLU A 189 27.25 6.33 3.19
N GLU A 190 27.24 5.03 2.85
CA GLU A 190 28.39 4.38 2.19
C GLU A 190 28.24 4.37 0.67
N TYR A 191 27.03 4.09 0.17
CA TYR A 191 26.76 4.01 -1.27
C TYR A 191 26.23 5.32 -1.88
N ASN A 192 26.00 6.37 -1.08
CA ASN A 192 25.44 7.67 -1.50
C ASN A 192 24.16 7.54 -2.35
N LYS A 193 23.33 6.53 -2.08
CA LYS A 193 22.05 6.32 -2.78
C LYS A 193 20.91 6.93 -1.99
N SER A 194 20.02 7.64 -2.68
CA SER A 194 18.74 8.04 -2.09
C SER A 194 17.84 6.83 -1.85
N VAL A 195 16.91 6.94 -0.89
CA VAL A 195 15.91 5.89 -0.60
C VAL A 195 15.06 5.57 -1.83
N LYS A 196 14.81 6.58 -2.67
CA LYS A 196 14.06 6.42 -3.93
C LYS A 196 14.83 5.59 -4.96
N GLU A 197 16.14 5.83 -5.11
CA GLU A 197 17.00 5.04 -6.00
C GLU A 197 17.12 3.60 -5.53
N TYR A 198 17.35 3.39 -4.23
CA TYR A 198 17.43 2.05 -3.67
C TYR A 198 16.10 1.28 -3.80
N SER A 199 14.96 1.95 -3.58
CA SER A 199 13.62 1.38 -3.83
C SER A 199 13.40 0.96 -5.29
N ALA A 200 13.89 1.75 -6.24
CA ALA A 200 13.79 1.40 -7.66
C ALA A 200 14.69 0.21 -8.00
N GLU A 201 15.91 0.16 -7.45
CA GLU A 201 16.85 -0.95 -7.62
C GLU A 201 16.29 -2.27 -7.09
N VAL A 202 15.76 -2.27 -5.85
CA VAL A 202 15.15 -3.46 -5.23
C VAL A 202 13.99 -3.99 -6.09
N ARG A 203 13.08 -3.11 -6.52
CA ARG A 203 11.95 -3.49 -7.39
C ARG A 203 12.40 -4.11 -8.70
N MET A 204 13.41 -3.51 -9.35
CA MET A 204 13.95 -4.01 -10.61
C MET A 204 14.61 -5.39 -10.44
N LYS A 205 15.41 -5.57 -9.38
CA LYS A 205 16.05 -6.86 -9.07
C LYS A 205 15.03 -7.95 -8.79
N ILE A 206 14.00 -7.67 -7.98
CA ILE A 206 12.90 -8.62 -7.72
C ILE A 206 12.20 -9.01 -9.01
N SER A 207 11.86 -8.04 -9.88
CA SER A 207 11.21 -8.33 -11.16
C SER A 207 12.06 -9.26 -12.01
N LYS A 208 13.35 -8.96 -12.17
CA LYS A 208 14.28 -9.77 -12.97
C LYS A 208 14.41 -11.18 -12.41
N LEU A 209 14.60 -11.33 -11.10
CA LEU A 209 14.71 -12.63 -10.45
C LEU A 209 13.41 -13.44 -10.54
N LYS A 210 12.24 -12.81 -10.46
CA LYS A 210 10.94 -13.48 -10.66
C LYS A 210 10.78 -13.98 -12.10
N ASP A 211 11.29 -13.24 -13.08
CA ASP A 211 11.27 -13.69 -14.47
C ASP A 211 12.28 -14.83 -14.72
N ASP A 212 13.47 -14.76 -14.12
CA ASP A 212 14.45 -15.85 -14.14
C ASP A 212 13.86 -17.12 -13.47
N LEU A 213 13.19 -16.99 -12.33
CA LEU A 213 12.53 -18.09 -11.61
C LEU A 213 11.46 -18.78 -12.47
N LYS A 214 10.62 -18.02 -13.19
CA LYS A 214 9.60 -18.58 -14.11
C LYS A 214 10.23 -19.37 -15.27
N SER A 215 11.46 -19.04 -15.66
CA SER A 215 12.16 -19.72 -16.76
C SER A 215 12.72 -21.09 -16.38
N ILE A 216 12.97 -21.35 -15.08
CA ILE A 216 13.59 -22.60 -14.61
C ILE A 216 12.69 -23.82 -14.87
N PRO A 217 11.39 -23.83 -14.51
CA PRO A 217 10.51 -24.96 -14.82
C PRO A 217 10.43 -25.28 -16.31
N ILE A 218 10.47 -24.25 -17.17
CA ILE A 218 10.44 -24.40 -18.62
C ILE A 218 11.70 -25.13 -19.11
N ARG A 219 12.88 -24.75 -18.60
CA ARG A 219 14.16 -25.40 -18.93
C ARG A 219 14.23 -26.84 -18.40
N ILE A 220 13.66 -27.11 -17.22
CA ILE A 220 13.57 -28.46 -16.65
C ILE A 220 12.66 -29.34 -17.50
N ASP A 221 11.50 -28.84 -17.93
CA ASP A 221 10.58 -29.55 -18.82
C ASP A 221 11.19 -29.85 -20.20
N GLU A 222 11.94 -28.88 -20.76
CA GLU A 222 12.68 -29.08 -22.02
C GLU A 222 13.73 -30.20 -21.89
N LEU A 223 14.47 -30.25 -20.78
CA LEU A 223 15.43 -31.32 -20.49
C LEU A 223 14.74 -32.68 -20.29
N GLU A 224 13.58 -32.72 -19.64
CA GLU A 224 12.82 -33.97 -19.47
C GLU A 224 12.28 -34.50 -20.80
N LYS A 225 11.86 -33.62 -21.71
CA LYS A 225 11.45 -34.01 -23.08
C LYS A 225 12.61 -34.56 -23.92
N GLN A 226 13.83 -34.15 -23.64
CA GLN A 226 15.04 -34.67 -24.28
C GLN A 226 15.54 -35.98 -23.66
N ARG A 227 14.90 -36.45 -22.58
CA ARG A 227 15.31 -37.64 -21.84
C ARG A 227 15.00 -38.92 -22.64
N PRO A 228 16.00 -39.78 -22.91
CA PRO A 228 15.76 -41.09 -23.51
C PRO A 228 14.90 -41.99 -22.62
N GLU A 229 14.19 -42.96 -23.22
CA GLU A 229 13.41 -43.96 -22.48
C GLU A 229 14.24 -44.68 -21.41
N LYS A 230 13.59 -44.98 -20.28
CA LYS A 230 14.21 -45.68 -19.14
C LYS A 230 14.52 -47.12 -19.54
N LEU A 231 15.80 -47.40 -19.75
CA LEU A 231 16.32 -48.72 -20.08
C LEU A 231 16.95 -49.36 -18.84
N ASP A 232 16.84 -50.68 -18.73
CA ASP A 232 17.55 -51.44 -17.71
C ASP A 232 19.01 -51.65 -18.16
N PHE A 233 19.86 -50.68 -17.83
CA PHE A 233 21.26 -50.67 -18.24
C PHE A 233 22.07 -51.83 -17.64
N GLU A 234 21.72 -52.33 -16.44
CA GLU A 234 22.35 -53.52 -15.87
C GLU A 234 21.97 -54.79 -16.65
N ALA A 235 20.67 -54.97 -16.94
CA ALA A 235 20.23 -56.09 -17.77
C ALA A 235 20.82 -56.01 -19.19
N LEU A 236 20.98 -54.82 -19.76
CA LEU A 236 21.62 -54.63 -21.06
C LEU A 236 23.12 -54.97 -21.04
N LYS A 237 23.86 -54.61 -19.98
CA LYS A 237 25.27 -55.01 -19.78
C LYS A 237 25.41 -56.53 -19.61
N ILE A 238 24.48 -57.16 -18.88
CA ILE A 238 24.43 -58.63 -18.72
C ILE A 238 24.12 -59.30 -20.07
N LYS A 239 23.14 -58.78 -20.82
CA LYS A 239 22.80 -59.26 -22.17
C LYS A 239 23.96 -59.09 -23.15
N GLU A 240 24.70 -57.99 -23.10
CA GLU A 240 25.90 -57.78 -23.92
C GLU A 240 26.96 -58.85 -23.62
N SER A 241 27.22 -59.11 -22.33
CA SER A 241 28.14 -60.17 -21.88
C SER A 241 27.70 -61.55 -22.36
N ARG A 242 26.40 -61.86 -22.26
CA ARG A 242 25.84 -63.14 -22.68
C ARG A 242 25.91 -63.34 -24.18
N LEU A 243 25.51 -62.36 -24.98
CA LEU A 243 25.58 -62.43 -26.44
C LEU A 243 27.02 -62.58 -26.94
N LYS A 244 28.00 -61.94 -26.28
CA LYS A 244 29.43 -62.17 -26.56
C LYS A 244 29.82 -63.63 -26.36
N LYS A 245 29.45 -64.22 -25.22
CA LYS A 245 29.73 -65.64 -24.94
C LYS A 245 29.04 -66.58 -25.92
N GLU A 246 27.79 -66.32 -26.26
CA GLU A 246 27.04 -67.17 -27.20
C GLU A 246 27.61 -67.11 -28.63
N ILE A 247 28.13 -65.98 -29.08
CA ILE A 247 28.86 -65.85 -30.35
C ILE A 247 30.17 -66.67 -30.31
N GLU A 248 30.83 -66.71 -29.14
CA GLU A 248 32.05 -67.47 -28.88
C GLU A 248 31.78 -69.00 -28.84
N GLU A 249 30.67 -69.42 -28.25
CA GLU A 249 30.21 -70.81 -28.14
C GLU A 249 29.75 -71.39 -29.49
N ILE A 250 29.03 -70.62 -30.31
CA ILE A 250 28.68 -71.01 -31.70
C ILE A 250 29.96 -71.30 -32.51
N THR A 251 31.05 -70.58 -32.23
CA THR A 251 32.36 -70.78 -32.88
C THR A 251 33.07 -72.06 -32.38
N THR A 252 32.73 -72.57 -31.20
CA THR A 252 33.40 -73.73 -30.56
C THR A 252 32.63 -75.06 -30.68
N SER A 253 31.34 -75.04 -31.01
CA SER A 253 30.47 -76.24 -31.05
C SER A 253 30.58 -77.17 -32.29
N GLN A 254 31.63 -77.06 -33.12
CA GLN A 254 31.83 -77.90 -34.32
C GLN A 254 32.47 -79.28 -34.08
N GLN A 255 32.64 -79.76 -32.83
CA GLN A 255 33.33 -81.02 -32.57
C GLN A 255 32.64 -81.91 -31.52
N SER A 256 32.28 -83.11 -31.98
CA SER A 256 32.11 -84.37 -31.23
C SER A 256 30.68 -84.72 -30.79
N SER A 257 30.12 -85.72 -31.48
CA SER A 257 28.91 -86.47 -31.13
C SER A 257 29.26 -87.90 -30.68
N SER A 258 28.37 -88.48 -29.87
CA SER A 258 27.92 -89.89 -29.86
C SER A 258 28.16 -90.72 -28.59
N GLY A 259 27.04 -91.22 -28.04
CA GLY A 259 26.86 -92.66 -27.74
C GLY A 259 26.86 -93.09 -26.26
N ASN A 260 25.70 -93.52 -25.74
CA ASN A 260 25.44 -94.93 -25.34
C ASN A 260 24.12 -95.14 -24.58
N ASP A 261 23.41 -96.21 -24.97
CA ASP A 261 21.95 -96.40 -24.85
C ASP A 261 21.50 -97.27 -23.63
N LEU A 262 22.43 -97.81 -22.82
CA LEU A 262 22.11 -98.56 -21.59
C LEU A 262 22.31 -97.76 -20.29
N PHE A 263 22.92 -96.57 -20.41
CA PHE A 263 23.01 -95.57 -19.36
C PHE A 263 21.72 -94.76 -19.24
N LEU A 264 20.94 -94.69 -20.33
CA LEU A 264 19.79 -93.79 -20.45
C LEU A 264 18.64 -94.15 -19.52
N ASP A 265 18.42 -95.43 -19.22
CA ASP A 265 17.30 -95.87 -18.36
C ASP A 265 17.55 -95.65 -16.86
N ASN A 266 18.77 -95.94 -16.37
CA ASN A 266 19.18 -95.60 -15.00
C ASN A 266 19.28 -94.08 -14.81
N LYS A 267 19.78 -93.38 -15.85
CA LYS A 267 19.82 -91.92 -15.85
C LYS A 267 18.41 -91.32 -15.86
N LYS A 268 17.45 -91.88 -16.61
CA LYS A 268 16.04 -91.46 -16.57
C LYS A 268 15.43 -91.61 -15.17
N THR A 269 15.81 -92.64 -14.40
CA THR A 269 15.32 -92.84 -13.03
C THR A 269 15.97 -91.89 -12.03
N ASP A 270 17.27 -91.67 -12.11
CA ASP A 270 17.98 -90.71 -11.24
C ASP A 270 17.60 -89.25 -11.55
N LEU A 271 17.41 -88.90 -12.84
CA LEU A 271 16.91 -87.59 -13.26
C LEU A 271 15.50 -87.34 -12.71
N LYS A 272 14.61 -88.36 -12.67
CA LYS A 272 13.28 -88.22 -12.05
C LYS A 272 13.35 -87.98 -10.53
N LYS A 273 14.25 -88.67 -9.81
CA LYS A 273 14.45 -88.42 -8.36
C LYS A 273 14.98 -87.01 -8.11
N LYS A 274 16.00 -86.60 -8.88
CA LYS A 274 16.59 -85.26 -8.77
C LYS A 274 15.56 -84.17 -9.10
N MET A 275 14.70 -84.41 -10.09
CA MET A 275 13.61 -83.51 -10.46
C MET A 275 12.60 -83.35 -9.32
N ASN A 276 12.26 -84.43 -8.59
CA ASN A 276 11.38 -84.36 -7.42
C ASN A 276 12.01 -83.60 -6.23
N GLU A 277 13.32 -83.77 -5.99
CA GLU A 277 14.04 -83.02 -4.95
C GLU A 277 14.10 -81.51 -5.28
N LEU A 278 14.45 -81.18 -6.53
CA LEU A 278 14.48 -79.79 -7.01
C LEU A 278 13.09 -79.16 -6.95
N GLN A 279 12.04 -79.91 -7.30
CA GLN A 279 10.64 -79.47 -7.17
C GLN A 279 10.28 -79.17 -5.71
N GLY A 280 10.72 -80.01 -4.76
CA GLY A 280 10.50 -79.79 -3.32
C GLY A 280 11.17 -78.50 -2.82
N GLN A 281 12.44 -78.29 -3.18
CA GLN A 281 13.18 -77.08 -2.81
C GLN A 281 12.57 -75.81 -3.43
N MET A 282 12.12 -75.89 -4.68
CA MET A 282 11.40 -74.79 -5.33
C MET A 282 10.09 -74.48 -4.60
N ASN A 283 9.30 -75.48 -4.24
CA ASN A 283 8.04 -75.29 -3.50
C ASN A 283 8.27 -74.63 -2.13
N ASP A 284 9.35 -74.97 -1.42
CA ASP A 284 9.70 -74.34 -0.14
C ASP A 284 10.01 -72.85 -0.31
N ILE A 285 10.75 -72.50 -1.36
CA ILE A 285 11.04 -71.10 -1.71
C ILE A 285 9.75 -70.37 -2.10
N GLU A 286 8.86 -70.98 -2.90
CA GLU A 286 7.56 -70.41 -3.24
C GLU A 286 6.71 -70.09 -2.01
N LEU A 287 6.67 -71.01 -1.04
CA LEU A 287 5.97 -70.80 0.23
C LEU A 287 6.56 -69.62 1.02
N SER A 288 7.89 -69.45 1.02
CA SER A 288 8.55 -68.33 1.68
C SER A 288 8.28 -66.98 1.00
N LEU A 289 8.36 -66.93 -0.34
CA LEU A 289 8.07 -65.74 -1.15
C LEU A 289 6.61 -65.33 -1.02
N ASN A 290 5.70 -66.30 -1.00
CA ASN A 290 4.28 -66.06 -0.82
C ASN A 290 3.98 -65.52 0.59
N LYS A 291 4.63 -66.05 1.64
CA LYS A 291 4.52 -65.49 3.01
C LYS A 291 5.00 -64.04 3.08
N GLN A 292 6.13 -63.72 2.46
CA GLN A 292 6.69 -62.36 2.44
C GLN A 292 5.81 -61.37 1.66
N SER A 293 5.25 -61.80 0.53
CA SER A 293 4.31 -60.98 -0.26
C SER A 293 3.02 -60.72 0.52
N ASN A 294 2.47 -61.75 1.18
CA ASN A 294 1.28 -61.60 2.01
C ASN A 294 1.51 -60.69 3.23
N SER A 295 2.67 -60.75 3.88
CA SER A 295 2.98 -59.83 4.99
C SER A 295 3.08 -58.38 4.53
N LEU A 296 3.75 -58.13 3.40
CA LEU A 296 3.90 -56.78 2.84
C LEU A 296 2.55 -56.21 2.38
N SER A 297 1.70 -57.04 1.77
CA SER A 297 0.31 -56.69 1.42
C SER A 297 -0.51 -56.30 2.65
N LEU A 298 -0.36 -57.04 3.76
CA LEU A 298 -1.08 -56.76 5.00
C LEU A 298 -0.57 -55.49 5.70
N GLU A 299 0.72 -55.18 5.61
CA GLU A 299 1.30 -53.91 6.09
C GLU A 299 0.80 -52.72 5.27
N LEU A 300 0.83 -52.79 3.94
CA LEU A 300 0.32 -51.74 3.06
C LEU A 300 -1.19 -51.52 3.25
N SER A 301 -1.97 -52.59 3.46
CA SER A 301 -3.40 -52.49 3.76
C SER A 301 -3.67 -51.76 5.09
N LYS A 302 -2.85 -52.03 6.12
CA LYS A 302 -2.93 -51.29 7.39
C LYS A 302 -2.56 -49.81 7.20
N GLU A 303 -1.47 -49.53 6.50
CA GLU A 303 -1.04 -48.15 6.20
C GLU A 303 -2.14 -47.40 5.44
N LEU A 304 -2.72 -48.01 4.41
CA LEU A 304 -3.81 -47.44 3.63
C LEU A 304 -5.02 -47.12 4.51
N SER A 305 -5.38 -48.03 5.42
CA SER A 305 -6.50 -47.80 6.34
C SER A 305 -6.24 -46.61 7.28
N GLY A 306 -5.01 -46.45 7.78
CA GLY A 306 -4.63 -45.35 8.65
C GLY A 306 -4.68 -43.99 7.95
N VAL A 307 -4.04 -43.88 6.78
CA VAL A 307 -4.03 -42.63 6.00
C VAL A 307 -5.43 -42.28 5.47
N THR A 308 -6.23 -43.28 5.11
CA THR A 308 -7.62 -43.06 4.70
C THR A 308 -8.46 -42.52 5.85
N ASN A 309 -8.24 -43.00 7.07
CA ASN A 309 -8.89 -42.46 8.27
C ASN A 309 -8.48 -41.00 8.53
N ASP A 310 -7.19 -40.66 8.43
CA ASP A 310 -6.71 -39.29 8.59
C ASP A 310 -7.31 -38.33 7.54
N LYS A 311 -7.42 -38.79 6.29
CA LYS A 311 -8.11 -38.08 5.21
C LYS A 311 -9.57 -37.79 5.58
N ASN A 312 -10.30 -38.79 6.08
CA ASN A 312 -11.70 -38.63 6.44
C ASN A 312 -11.89 -37.68 7.63
N ILE A 313 -11.07 -37.79 8.67
CA ILE A 313 -11.09 -36.88 9.83
C ILE A 313 -10.85 -35.43 9.38
N SER A 314 -9.85 -35.21 8.52
CA SER A 314 -9.55 -33.87 8.00
C SER A 314 -10.73 -33.33 7.18
N LYS A 315 -11.38 -34.19 6.38
CA LYS A 315 -12.55 -33.83 5.58
C LYS A 315 -13.75 -33.42 6.44
N GLU A 316 -14.07 -34.20 7.47
CA GLU A 316 -15.13 -33.86 8.43
C GLU A 316 -14.86 -32.54 9.16
N LYS A 317 -13.59 -32.28 9.51
CA LYS A 317 -13.19 -31.03 10.15
C LYS A 317 -13.36 -29.83 9.21
N ILE A 318 -12.97 -29.96 7.93
CA ILE A 318 -13.20 -28.94 6.90
C ILE A 318 -14.70 -28.66 6.76
N ASP A 319 -15.53 -29.69 6.66
CA ASP A 319 -16.98 -29.53 6.49
C ASP A 319 -17.62 -28.85 7.72
N SER A 320 -17.14 -29.14 8.92
CA SER A 320 -17.54 -28.44 10.15
C SER A 320 -17.13 -26.96 10.14
N LEU A 321 -15.91 -26.65 9.70
CA LEU A 321 -15.42 -25.26 9.61
C LEU A 321 -16.19 -24.46 8.57
N VAL A 322 -16.54 -25.05 7.42
CA VAL A 322 -17.37 -24.42 6.40
C VAL A 322 -18.72 -24.00 6.97
N LYS A 323 -19.41 -24.89 7.70
CA LYS A 323 -20.69 -24.55 8.36
C LYS A 323 -20.56 -23.41 9.36
N GLN A 324 -19.52 -23.43 10.20
CA GLN A 324 -19.27 -22.35 11.16
C GLN A 324 -19.01 -21.00 10.48
N ILE A 325 -18.27 -21.01 9.36
CA ILE A 325 -17.99 -19.81 8.57
C ILE A 325 -19.29 -19.28 7.94
N GLU A 326 -20.14 -20.14 7.39
CA GLU A 326 -21.45 -19.77 6.83
C GLU A 326 -22.37 -19.13 7.90
N GLU A 327 -22.40 -19.70 9.11
CA GLU A 327 -23.14 -19.13 10.24
C GLU A 327 -22.63 -17.73 10.63
N LEU A 328 -21.30 -17.54 10.67
CA LEU A 328 -20.68 -16.25 10.96
C LEU A 328 -20.96 -15.22 9.88
N TYR A 329 -20.91 -15.59 8.59
CA TYR A 329 -21.29 -14.70 7.50
C TYR A 329 -22.77 -14.29 7.58
N SER A 330 -23.67 -15.23 7.89
CA SER A 330 -25.09 -14.92 8.11
C SER A 330 -25.30 -13.94 9.27
N LYS A 331 -24.55 -14.11 10.36
CA LYS A 331 -24.58 -13.16 11.48
C LYS A 331 -24.02 -11.79 11.10
N GLN A 332 -22.93 -11.74 10.34
CA GLN A 332 -22.36 -10.50 9.81
C GLN A 332 -23.36 -9.74 8.94
N GLU A 333 -24.07 -10.45 8.06
CA GLU A 333 -25.08 -9.84 7.18
C GLU A 333 -26.22 -9.21 7.99
N LYS A 334 -26.70 -9.89 9.05
CA LYS A 334 -27.72 -9.36 9.96
C LYS A 334 -27.24 -8.07 10.65
N LEU A 335 -26.05 -8.09 11.23
CA LEU A 335 -25.47 -6.92 11.91
C LEU A 335 -25.25 -5.75 10.94
N ASN A 336 -24.81 -6.00 9.71
CA ASN A 336 -24.66 -4.97 8.68
C ASN A 336 -26.02 -4.35 8.30
N LYS A 337 -27.10 -5.15 8.24
CA LYS A 337 -28.46 -4.62 8.01
C LYS A 337 -28.89 -3.72 9.16
N GLU A 338 -28.69 -4.15 10.40
CA GLU A 338 -29.00 -3.34 11.59
C GLU A 338 -28.19 -2.04 11.63
N PHE A 339 -26.89 -2.11 11.32
CA PHE A 339 -26.02 -0.93 11.24
C PHE A 339 -26.49 0.07 10.17
N ASN A 340 -26.92 -0.42 9.01
CA ASN A 340 -27.49 0.44 7.97
C ASN A 340 -28.80 1.10 8.41
N VAL A 341 -29.66 0.40 9.15
CA VAL A 341 -30.88 1.00 9.73
C VAL A 341 -30.52 2.14 10.68
N VAL A 342 -29.60 1.91 11.62
CA VAL A 342 -29.11 2.93 12.56
C VAL A 342 -28.50 4.13 11.82
N LYS A 343 -27.76 3.89 10.74
CA LYS A 343 -27.18 4.95 9.89
C LYS A 343 -28.24 5.81 9.21
N GLU A 344 -29.32 5.21 8.70
CA GLU A 344 -30.43 5.97 8.09
C GLU A 344 -31.26 6.71 9.14
N GLU A 345 -31.48 6.12 10.32
CA GLU A 345 -32.09 6.80 11.48
C GLU A 345 -31.27 8.03 11.88
N TRP A 346 -29.93 7.91 11.96
CA TRP A 346 -29.03 9.02 12.24
C TRP A 346 -29.21 10.16 11.24
N LYS A 347 -29.17 9.85 9.93
CA LYS A 347 -29.37 10.86 8.87
C LYS A 347 -30.71 11.56 8.99
N THR A 348 -31.76 10.79 9.27
CA THR A 348 -33.13 11.32 9.41
C THR A 348 -33.19 12.32 10.56
N ILE A 349 -32.66 11.97 11.73
CA ILE A 349 -32.64 12.86 12.90
C ILE A 349 -31.72 14.06 12.66
N ASN A 350 -30.55 13.87 12.04
CA ASN A 350 -29.61 14.95 11.77
C ASN A 350 -30.19 16.00 10.79
N ASN A 351 -31.03 15.58 9.84
CA ASN A 351 -31.70 16.47 8.90
C ASN A 351 -32.95 17.15 9.46
N LEU A 352 -33.38 16.85 10.70
CA LEU A 352 -34.49 17.57 11.33
C LEU A 352 -34.08 19.01 11.63
N GLU A 353 -34.89 19.96 11.16
CA GLU A 353 -34.77 21.39 11.44
C GLU A 353 -35.94 21.86 12.32
N PHE A 354 -35.71 22.89 13.12
CA PHE A 354 -36.76 23.49 13.94
C PHE A 354 -37.71 24.33 13.05
N SER A 355 -38.97 23.94 12.95
CA SER A 355 -39.96 24.56 12.05
C SER A 355 -41.23 25.09 12.74
N VAL A 356 -41.24 25.24 14.06
CA VAL A 356 -42.44 25.70 14.78
C VAL A 356 -42.57 27.22 14.71
N GLU A 357 -43.67 27.69 14.14
CA GLU A 357 -44.15 29.07 14.29
C GLU A 357 -44.88 29.19 15.63
N LEU A 358 -44.39 30.05 16.52
CA LEU A 358 -45.04 30.31 17.81
C LEU A 358 -46.16 31.33 17.62
N GLU A 359 -47.36 31.00 18.09
CA GLU A 359 -48.48 31.95 18.09
C GLU A 359 -48.16 33.16 18.99
N PRO A 360 -48.49 34.40 18.58
CA PRO A 360 -48.15 35.61 19.32
C PRO A 360 -48.99 35.82 20.59
N VAL A 361 -49.78 34.83 20.99
CA VAL A 361 -50.73 34.88 22.11
C VAL A 361 -50.54 33.68 23.02
N CYS A 362 -50.59 33.93 24.32
CA CYS A 362 -50.50 32.88 25.32
C CYS A 362 -51.75 31.99 25.28
N SER A 363 -51.61 30.70 24.96
CA SER A 363 -52.71 29.73 24.89
C SER A 363 -53.49 29.52 26.21
N GLN A 364 -52.92 29.93 27.35
CA GLN A 364 -53.55 29.78 28.67
C GLN A 364 -54.36 31.02 29.10
N CYS A 365 -53.97 32.22 28.67
CA CYS A 365 -54.58 33.48 29.13
C CYS A 365 -54.93 34.47 28.01
N ASN A 366 -54.71 34.10 26.74
CA ASN A 366 -54.95 34.88 25.53
C ASN A 366 -54.32 36.29 25.50
N ARG A 367 -53.31 36.53 26.33
CA ARG A 367 -52.55 37.80 26.29
C ARG A 367 -51.52 37.77 25.16
N PRO A 368 -51.36 38.87 24.40
CA PRO A 368 -50.28 38.98 23.43
C PRO A 368 -48.94 38.98 24.16
N PHE A 369 -48.00 38.19 23.67
CA PHE A 369 -46.62 38.23 24.15
C PHE A 369 -45.95 39.53 23.72
N SER A 370 -45.06 40.07 24.55
CA SER A 370 -44.15 41.12 24.09
C SER A 370 -43.18 40.53 23.06
N ASN A 371 -42.58 41.38 22.21
CA ASN A 371 -41.59 40.93 21.23
C ASN A 371 -40.40 40.23 21.91
N GLU A 372 -40.03 40.65 23.11
CA GLU A 372 -38.95 40.06 23.92
C GLU A 372 -39.36 38.68 24.47
N ASP A 373 -40.59 38.53 24.97
CA ASP A 373 -41.11 37.23 25.45
C ASP A 373 -41.23 36.20 24.33
N LEU A 374 -41.67 36.62 23.14
CA LEU A 374 -41.73 35.79 21.93
C LEU A 374 -40.34 35.33 21.48
N GLN A 375 -39.35 36.22 21.52
CA GLN A 375 -37.96 35.87 21.20
C GLN A 375 -37.37 34.91 22.24
N ASN A 376 -37.59 35.15 23.53
CA ASN A 376 -37.12 34.26 24.60
C ASN A 376 -37.76 32.87 24.50
N GLN A 377 -39.07 32.76 24.23
CA GLN A 377 -39.73 31.48 24.01
C GLN A 377 -39.21 30.76 22.76
N LYS A 378 -38.99 31.49 21.66
CA LYS A 378 -38.39 30.91 20.46
C LYS A 378 -36.97 30.40 20.73
N HIS A 379 -36.18 31.15 21.49
CA HIS A 379 -34.83 30.76 21.89
C HIS A 379 -34.85 29.48 22.74
N SER A 380 -35.65 29.44 23.81
CA SER A 380 -35.78 28.26 24.67
C SER A 380 -36.34 27.04 23.94
N ALA A 381 -37.25 27.23 22.99
CA ALA A 381 -37.78 26.13 22.16
C ALA A 381 -36.72 25.56 21.20
N VAL A 382 -35.89 26.42 20.59
CA VAL A 382 -34.76 26.01 19.75
C VAL A 382 -33.69 25.30 20.59
N GLU A 383 -33.36 25.81 21.77
CA GLU A 383 -32.42 25.16 22.70
C GLU A 383 -32.91 23.76 23.11
N LEU A 384 -34.19 23.63 23.50
CA LEU A 384 -34.78 22.34 23.88
C LEU A 384 -34.80 21.37 22.70
N PHE A 385 -35.12 21.84 21.50
CA PHE A 385 -35.07 21.04 20.28
C PHE A 385 -33.65 20.54 19.99
N ASN A 386 -32.65 21.43 20.02
CA ASN A 386 -31.25 21.09 19.78
C ASN A 386 -30.74 20.10 20.83
N LYS A 387 -31.08 20.29 22.11
CA LYS A 387 -30.73 19.36 23.19
C LYS A 387 -31.33 17.97 22.95
N ASN A 388 -32.64 17.89 22.69
CA ASN A 388 -33.30 16.61 22.42
C ASN A 388 -32.78 15.93 21.15
N LYS A 389 -32.39 16.71 20.14
CA LYS A 389 -31.76 16.21 18.91
C LYS A 389 -30.39 15.63 19.21
N LEU A 390 -29.54 16.33 19.96
CA LEU A 390 -28.22 15.84 20.40
C LEU A 390 -28.33 14.58 21.25
N ASP A 391 -29.25 14.55 22.23
CA ASP A 391 -29.46 13.36 23.08
C ASP A 391 -29.88 12.13 22.27
N LYS A 392 -30.69 12.33 21.21
CA LYS A 392 -31.06 11.24 20.29
C LYS A 392 -29.89 10.80 19.42
N LEU A 393 -29.14 11.75 18.85
CA LEU A 393 -27.97 11.43 18.03
C LEU A 393 -26.92 10.67 18.85
N SER A 394 -26.63 11.08 20.09
CA SER A 394 -25.70 10.40 20.99
C SER A 394 -26.07 8.93 21.22
N LYS A 395 -27.35 8.63 21.45
CA LYS A 395 -27.82 7.24 21.64
C LYS A 395 -27.71 6.41 20.37
N ILE A 396 -27.92 7.03 19.20
CA ILE A 396 -27.77 6.37 17.90
C ILE A 396 -26.29 6.11 17.61
N ASP A 397 -25.41 7.06 17.95
CA ASP A 397 -23.96 6.93 17.83
C ASP A 397 -23.44 5.79 18.72
N GLU A 398 -23.82 5.74 19.99
CA GLU A 398 -23.47 4.64 20.92
C GLU A 398 -23.86 3.27 20.35
N LYS A 399 -25.09 3.14 19.86
CA LYS A 399 -25.57 1.90 19.24
C LYS A 399 -24.82 1.56 17.94
N GLY A 400 -24.49 2.59 17.14
CA GLY A 400 -23.69 2.43 15.93
C GLY A 400 -22.28 1.93 16.22
N ASP A 401 -21.64 2.47 17.26
CA ASP A 401 -20.31 2.08 17.72
C ASP A 401 -20.28 0.64 18.26
N GLU A 402 -21.29 0.24 19.05
CA GLU A 402 -21.46 -1.15 19.52
C GLU A 402 -21.58 -2.13 18.35
N LEU A 403 -22.46 -1.84 17.38
CA LEU A 403 -22.62 -2.66 16.17
C LEU A 403 -21.34 -2.72 15.35
N SER A 404 -20.63 -1.60 15.19
CA SER A 404 -19.35 -1.55 14.49
C SER A 404 -18.29 -2.43 15.15
N LYS A 405 -18.24 -2.44 16.49
CA LYS A 405 -17.36 -3.29 17.27
C LYS A 405 -17.71 -4.77 17.09
N GLU A 406 -18.99 -5.14 17.20
CA GLU A 406 -19.43 -6.52 16.98
C GLU A 406 -19.13 -7.02 15.56
N ILE A 407 -19.32 -6.18 14.53
CA ILE A 407 -18.98 -6.51 13.14
C ILE A 407 -17.47 -6.79 13.01
N LYS A 408 -16.61 -5.96 13.61
CA LYS A 408 -15.15 -6.17 13.60
C LYS A 408 -14.77 -7.48 14.28
N GLU A 409 -15.39 -7.82 15.41
CA GLU A 409 -15.15 -9.08 16.12
C GLU A 409 -15.59 -10.30 15.29
N ILE A 410 -16.73 -10.21 14.58
CA ILE A 410 -17.21 -11.26 13.68
C ILE A 410 -16.24 -11.46 12.51
N ILE A 411 -15.76 -10.37 11.89
CA ILE A 411 -14.77 -10.43 10.80
C ILE A 411 -13.50 -11.15 11.27
N SER A 412 -12.97 -10.78 12.43
CA SER A 412 -11.79 -11.45 12.99
C SER A 412 -12.02 -12.94 13.24
N LYS A 413 -13.21 -13.34 13.71
CA LYS A 413 -13.57 -14.76 13.87
C LYS A 413 -13.65 -15.50 12.54
N ILE A 414 -14.19 -14.86 11.50
CA ILE A 414 -14.25 -15.41 10.13
C ILE A 414 -12.83 -15.62 9.59
N ASP A 415 -11.96 -14.63 9.72
CA ASP A 415 -10.57 -14.70 9.24
C ASP A 415 -9.80 -15.85 9.92
N ASN A 416 -9.90 -15.95 11.26
CA ASN A 416 -9.29 -17.05 12.01
C ASN A 416 -9.81 -18.43 11.58
N LYS A 417 -11.13 -18.56 11.37
CA LYS A 417 -11.73 -19.83 10.92
C LYS A 417 -11.38 -20.18 9.48
N ASN A 418 -11.25 -19.19 8.61
CA ASN A 418 -10.77 -19.39 7.24
C ASN A 418 -9.31 -19.89 7.23
N GLU A 419 -8.46 -19.36 8.12
CA GLU A 419 -7.08 -19.83 8.25
C GLU A 419 -7.00 -21.25 8.82
N GLU A 420 -7.79 -21.56 9.86
CA GLU A 420 -7.94 -22.95 10.35
C GLU A 420 -8.36 -23.90 9.21
N ARG A 421 -9.32 -23.49 8.37
CA ARG A 421 -9.79 -24.28 7.22
C ARG A 421 -8.69 -24.45 6.17
N ARG A 422 -7.88 -23.42 5.92
CA ARG A 422 -6.76 -23.48 4.97
C ARG A 422 -5.75 -24.54 5.39
N LEU A 423 -5.27 -24.47 6.64
CA LEU A 423 -4.31 -25.42 7.19
C LEU A 423 -4.86 -26.86 7.19
N GLU A 424 -6.14 -27.04 7.52
CA GLU A 424 -6.76 -28.37 7.49
C GLU A 424 -6.95 -28.88 6.05
N THR A 425 -7.17 -28.00 5.08
CA THR A 425 -7.21 -28.35 3.64
C THR A 425 -5.85 -28.82 3.14
N GLU A 426 -4.76 -28.18 3.57
CA GLU A 426 -3.40 -28.63 3.26
C GLU A 426 -3.13 -30.04 3.82
N ARG A 427 -3.54 -30.30 5.06
CA ARG A 427 -3.47 -31.65 5.67
C ARG A 427 -4.28 -32.67 4.89
N PHE A 428 -5.52 -32.33 4.51
CA PHE A 428 -6.37 -33.20 3.71
C PHE A 428 -5.73 -33.55 2.36
N ASN A 429 -5.13 -32.57 1.68
CA ASN A 429 -4.44 -32.78 0.41
C ASN A 429 -3.20 -33.67 0.57
N SER A 430 -2.39 -33.44 1.62
CA SER A 430 -1.24 -34.30 1.94
C SER A 430 -1.67 -35.74 2.21
N SER A 431 -2.75 -35.95 2.96
CA SER A 431 -3.31 -37.29 3.18
C SER A 431 -3.83 -37.91 1.89
N CYS A 432 -4.42 -37.14 0.96
CA CYS A 432 -4.82 -37.63 -0.36
C CYS A 432 -3.63 -38.08 -1.21
N GLU A 433 -2.51 -37.36 -1.18
CA GLU A 433 -1.29 -37.77 -1.87
C GLU A 433 -0.71 -39.06 -1.28
N LYS A 434 -0.67 -39.16 0.05
CA LYS A 434 -0.25 -40.40 0.72
C LYS A 434 -1.15 -41.59 0.38
N VAL A 435 -2.48 -41.40 0.31
CA VAL A 435 -3.39 -42.46 -0.15
C VAL A 435 -3.02 -42.93 -1.56
N LYS A 436 -2.81 -42.00 -2.50
CA LYS A 436 -2.41 -42.34 -3.87
C LYS A 436 -1.07 -43.07 -3.93
N ASP A 437 -0.10 -42.66 -3.11
CA ASP A 437 1.20 -43.33 -3.00
C ASP A 437 1.05 -44.76 -2.48
N VAL A 438 0.32 -44.97 -1.38
CA VAL A 438 0.08 -46.30 -0.82
C VAL A 438 -0.69 -47.19 -1.80
N GLU A 439 -1.74 -46.66 -2.46
CA GLU A 439 -2.49 -47.38 -3.50
C GLU A 439 -1.60 -47.77 -4.68
N SER A 440 -0.68 -46.89 -5.09
CA SER A 440 0.31 -47.19 -6.13
C SER A 440 1.26 -48.30 -5.69
N ARG A 441 1.80 -48.23 -4.47
CA ARG A 441 2.64 -49.29 -3.88
C ARG A 441 1.91 -50.62 -3.80
N GLN A 442 0.61 -50.60 -3.46
CA GLN A 442 -0.23 -51.79 -3.38
C GLN A 442 -0.52 -52.39 -4.78
N ASN A 443 -0.80 -51.55 -5.78
CA ASN A 443 -1.03 -52.00 -7.16
C ASN A 443 0.24 -52.50 -7.84
N ASN A 444 1.41 -52.00 -7.43
CA ASN A 444 2.73 -52.40 -7.95
C ASN A 444 3.37 -53.54 -7.14
N LEU A 445 2.65 -54.17 -6.21
CA LEU A 445 3.15 -55.36 -5.51
C LEU A 445 3.50 -56.44 -6.56
N PRO A 446 4.75 -56.94 -6.58
CA PRO A 446 5.15 -57.94 -7.55
C PRO A 446 4.33 -59.21 -7.38
N THR A 447 3.88 -59.78 -8.50
CA THR A 447 3.18 -61.06 -8.51
C THR A 447 4.12 -62.18 -8.05
N LEU A 448 3.56 -63.31 -7.61
CA LEU A 448 4.35 -64.48 -7.23
C LEU A 448 5.32 -64.91 -8.36
N ALA A 449 4.87 -64.84 -9.61
CA ALA A 449 5.69 -65.12 -10.79
C ALA A 449 6.87 -64.13 -10.94
N ALA A 450 6.66 -62.83 -10.71
CA ALA A 450 7.73 -61.84 -10.75
C ALA A 450 8.75 -62.02 -9.61
N LEU A 451 8.28 -62.39 -8.41
CA LEU A 451 9.16 -62.70 -7.27
C LEU A 451 9.99 -63.97 -7.52
N GLN A 452 9.40 -64.97 -8.18
CA GLN A 452 10.10 -66.17 -8.65
C GLN A 452 11.18 -65.83 -9.70
N GLU A 453 10.88 -64.94 -10.65
CA GLU A 453 11.87 -64.45 -11.64
C GLU A 453 13.04 -63.71 -11.00
N ALA A 454 12.79 -62.87 -9.99
CA ALA A 454 13.83 -62.10 -9.30
C ALA A 454 14.68 -62.92 -8.32
N ASN A 455 14.16 -64.04 -7.80
CA ASN A 455 14.87 -64.88 -6.83
C ASN A 455 15.94 -65.74 -7.53
N LYS A 456 17.21 -65.39 -7.35
CA LYS A 456 18.36 -66.07 -7.97
C LYS A 456 18.45 -67.56 -7.63
N GLU A 457 18.06 -67.95 -6.42
CA GLU A 457 18.10 -69.33 -5.97
C GLU A 457 16.97 -70.15 -6.61
N TYR A 458 15.77 -69.58 -6.69
CA TYR A 458 14.66 -70.15 -7.44
C TYR A 458 15.01 -70.29 -8.93
N GLN A 459 15.58 -69.25 -9.56
CA GLN A 459 16.02 -69.31 -10.96
C GLN A 459 17.10 -70.37 -11.19
N LYS A 460 18.05 -70.50 -10.27
CA LYS A 460 19.08 -71.53 -10.33
C LYS A 460 18.46 -72.93 -10.25
N LEU A 461 17.58 -73.17 -9.28
CA LEU A 461 16.88 -74.44 -9.12
C LEU A 461 15.95 -74.73 -10.30
N LYS A 462 15.30 -73.70 -10.85
CA LYS A 462 14.44 -73.79 -12.05
C LYS A 462 15.24 -74.15 -13.28
N LEU A 463 16.43 -73.55 -13.45
CA LEU A 463 17.34 -73.85 -14.54
C LEU A 463 17.93 -75.26 -14.39
N GLU A 464 18.31 -75.68 -13.18
CA GLU A 464 18.72 -77.07 -12.90
C GLU A 464 17.58 -78.06 -13.16
N TYR A 465 16.34 -77.71 -12.80
CA TYR A 465 15.13 -78.49 -13.06
C TYR A 465 14.86 -78.59 -14.56
N ASP A 466 14.89 -77.48 -15.29
CA ASP A 466 14.64 -77.42 -16.72
C ASP A 466 15.78 -78.09 -17.51
N GLN A 467 17.03 -78.02 -17.04
CA GLN A 467 18.15 -78.80 -17.59
C GLN A 467 17.98 -80.30 -17.33
N THR A 468 17.57 -80.69 -16.13
CA THR A 468 17.27 -82.10 -15.79
C THR A 468 16.10 -82.63 -16.63
N LYS A 469 15.09 -81.78 -16.88
CA LYS A 469 13.94 -82.07 -17.76
C LYS A 469 14.34 -82.11 -19.23
N ALA A 470 15.18 -81.19 -19.69
CA ALA A 470 15.71 -81.17 -21.05
C ALA A 470 16.60 -82.39 -21.29
N GLN A 471 17.42 -82.79 -20.32
CA GLN A 471 18.18 -84.05 -20.34
C GLN A 471 17.23 -85.26 -20.40
N LEU A 472 16.09 -85.23 -19.74
CA LEU A 472 15.06 -86.27 -19.87
C LEU A 472 14.42 -86.28 -21.27
N THR A 473 14.18 -85.10 -21.86
CA THR A 473 13.49 -84.91 -23.15
C THR A 473 14.41 -85.16 -24.35
N SER A 474 15.70 -84.83 -24.23
CA SER A 474 16.74 -85.13 -25.24
C SER A 474 16.99 -86.63 -25.39
N LEU A 475 16.54 -87.41 -24.41
CA LEU A 475 16.55 -88.87 -24.47
C LEU A 475 15.32 -89.44 -25.22
N ASP A 476 14.42 -88.58 -25.70
CA ASP A 476 13.15 -88.95 -26.36
C ASP A 476 12.95 -88.29 -27.76
N ALA A 477 13.91 -87.54 -28.30
CA ALA A 477 13.76 -86.82 -29.58
C ALA A 477 14.66 -87.35 -30.72
N PRO A 478 14.15 -87.52 -31.97
CA PRO A 478 14.99 -87.78 -33.16
C PRO A 478 15.63 -86.48 -33.68
N ILE A 479 16.90 -86.55 -34.10
CA ILE A 479 17.71 -85.40 -34.52
C ILE A 479 17.84 -85.39 -36.05
N GLU A 480 17.47 -84.28 -36.70
CA GLU A 480 17.93 -83.91 -38.04
C GLU A 480 18.83 -82.65 -37.96
N GLU A 481 19.95 -82.68 -38.68
CA GLU A 481 20.95 -81.62 -38.78
C GLU A 481 20.58 -80.57 -39.84
N ASN A 482 20.97 -79.30 -39.65
CA ASN A 482 21.29 -78.45 -40.80
C ASN A 482 22.25 -77.28 -40.47
N LYS A 483 23.40 -77.23 -41.17
CA LYS A 483 24.53 -76.31 -40.95
C LYS A 483 24.34 -74.88 -41.49
N ASP A 484 23.36 -74.61 -42.36
CA ASP A 484 23.11 -73.27 -42.92
C ASP A 484 22.50 -72.28 -41.89
N THR A 485 22.01 -72.80 -40.75
CA THR A 485 21.35 -72.00 -39.70
C THR A 485 22.32 -71.29 -38.75
N GLN A 486 23.55 -71.80 -38.56
CA GLN A 486 24.46 -71.27 -37.54
C GLN A 486 25.15 -69.96 -37.94
N ASP A 487 25.48 -69.77 -39.22
CA ASP A 487 26.09 -68.52 -39.70
C ASP A 487 25.07 -67.37 -39.74
N ALA A 488 23.80 -67.64 -40.07
CA ALA A 488 22.70 -66.69 -39.96
C ALA A 488 22.46 -66.26 -38.49
N LEU A 489 22.50 -67.22 -37.56
CA LEU A 489 22.35 -66.98 -36.12
C LEU A 489 23.47 -66.09 -35.55
N LYS A 490 24.70 -66.24 -36.08
CA LYS A 490 25.84 -65.43 -35.67
C LYS A 490 25.70 -63.97 -36.11
N GLN A 491 25.33 -63.72 -37.37
CA GLN A 491 25.09 -62.36 -37.86
C GLN A 491 23.95 -61.65 -37.13
N GLU A 492 22.86 -62.36 -36.82
CA GLU A 492 21.74 -61.83 -36.04
C GLU A 492 22.19 -61.38 -34.64
N LYS A 493 22.97 -62.21 -33.94
CA LYS A 493 23.50 -61.88 -32.60
C LYS A 493 24.50 -60.73 -32.63
N GLU A 494 25.30 -60.59 -33.68
CA GLU A 494 26.22 -59.45 -33.86
C GLU A 494 25.48 -58.13 -34.11
N LEU A 495 24.37 -58.15 -34.87
CA LEU A 495 23.48 -57.00 -35.03
C LEU A 495 22.81 -56.59 -33.71
N SER A 496 22.27 -57.56 -32.96
CA SER A 496 21.70 -57.30 -31.63
C SER A 496 22.73 -56.73 -30.64
N LEU A 497 23.99 -57.17 -30.72
CA LEU A 497 25.07 -56.61 -29.90
C LEU A 497 25.32 -55.13 -30.22
N LYS A 498 25.27 -54.76 -31.51
CA LYS A 498 25.43 -53.37 -31.95
C LYS A 498 24.28 -52.49 -31.43
N GLU A 499 23.05 -52.98 -31.49
CA GLU A 499 21.85 -52.28 -30.97
C GLU A 499 21.92 -52.06 -29.45
N ILE A 500 22.37 -53.08 -28.70
CA ILE A 500 22.57 -52.98 -27.24
C ILE A 500 23.62 -51.91 -26.91
N ARG A 501 24.75 -51.87 -27.64
CA ARG A 501 25.79 -50.84 -27.44
C ARG A 501 25.29 -49.43 -27.73
N THR A 502 24.46 -49.28 -28.76
CA THR A 502 23.82 -47.99 -29.10
C THR A 502 22.85 -47.56 -27.99
N SER A 503 22.19 -48.52 -27.35
CA SER A 503 21.29 -48.29 -26.22
C SER A 503 22.04 -47.96 -24.92
N LEU A 504 23.21 -48.56 -24.69
CA LEU A 504 24.07 -48.25 -23.55
C LEU A 504 24.67 -46.83 -23.62
N ALA A 505 24.90 -46.29 -24.82
CA ALA A 505 25.36 -44.90 -24.98
C ALA A 505 24.36 -43.84 -24.45
N LYS A 506 23.08 -44.20 -24.29
CA LYS A 506 22.05 -43.33 -23.69
C LYS A 506 22.20 -43.16 -22.18
N GLU A 507 22.96 -44.02 -21.50
CA GLU A 507 23.22 -43.95 -20.04
C GLU A 507 23.93 -42.64 -19.67
N GLN A 508 24.97 -42.28 -20.42
CA GLN A 508 25.73 -41.04 -20.18
C GLN A 508 24.89 -39.78 -20.44
N GLN A 509 23.96 -39.84 -21.40
CA GLN A 509 23.05 -38.74 -21.70
C GLN A 509 22.07 -38.50 -20.55
N ILE A 510 21.54 -39.57 -19.93
CA ILE A 510 20.64 -39.46 -18.77
C ILE A 510 21.38 -38.85 -17.58
N ILE A 511 22.61 -39.30 -17.29
CA ILE A 511 23.44 -38.74 -16.20
C ILE A 511 23.65 -37.24 -16.38
N ASN A 512 24.00 -36.79 -17.59
CA ASN A 512 24.22 -35.37 -17.87
C ASN A 512 22.94 -34.54 -17.72
N ILE A 513 21.78 -35.09 -18.14
CA ILE A 513 20.46 -34.45 -17.95
C ILE A 513 20.14 -34.32 -16.45
N ASP A 514 20.34 -35.38 -15.67
CA ASP A 514 20.05 -35.38 -14.23
C ASP A 514 20.95 -34.38 -13.48
N LEU A 515 22.26 -34.33 -13.79
CA LEU A 515 23.18 -33.32 -13.25
C LEU A 515 22.72 -31.89 -13.56
N ARG A 516 22.33 -31.63 -14.82
CA ARG A 516 21.86 -30.30 -15.23
C ARG A 516 20.55 -29.90 -14.55
N LYS A 517 19.66 -30.87 -14.28
CA LYS A 517 18.43 -30.63 -13.53
C LYS A 517 18.70 -30.29 -12.07
N GLU A 518 19.69 -30.93 -11.44
CA GLU A 518 20.10 -30.56 -10.08
C GLU A 518 20.69 -29.14 -10.02
N GLU A 519 21.56 -28.76 -10.97
CA GLU A 519 22.06 -27.38 -11.05
C GLU A 519 20.91 -26.35 -11.17
N LEU A 520 19.87 -26.66 -11.96
CA LEU A 520 18.70 -25.79 -12.11
C LEU A 520 17.86 -25.72 -10.83
N ARG A 521 17.73 -26.81 -10.07
CA ARG A 521 17.05 -26.85 -8.77
C ARG A 521 17.80 -26.05 -7.70
N GLU A 522 19.14 -26.14 -7.67
CA GLU A 522 19.96 -25.31 -6.79
C GLU A 522 19.82 -23.81 -7.15
N GLN A 523 19.80 -23.48 -8.44
CA GLN A 523 19.52 -22.11 -8.90
C GLN A 523 18.14 -21.62 -8.47
N GLU A 524 17.11 -22.47 -8.53
CA GLU A 524 15.75 -22.14 -8.08
C GLU A 524 15.71 -21.76 -6.60
N ILE A 525 16.40 -22.54 -5.74
CA ILE A 525 16.52 -22.28 -4.31
C ILE A 525 17.24 -20.94 -4.06
N ASN A 526 18.39 -20.73 -4.72
CA ASN A 526 19.19 -19.51 -4.56
C ASN A 526 18.43 -18.25 -5.01
N ILE A 527 17.74 -18.30 -6.15
CA ILE A 527 16.92 -17.19 -6.65
C ILE A 527 15.77 -16.89 -5.68
N SER A 528 15.13 -17.92 -5.14
CA SER A 528 14.05 -17.76 -4.16
C SER A 528 14.53 -17.10 -2.86
N GLN A 529 15.72 -17.46 -2.37
CA GLN A 529 16.34 -16.81 -1.21
C GLN A 529 16.67 -15.34 -1.48
N LEU A 530 17.27 -15.02 -2.64
CA LEU A 530 17.56 -13.64 -3.02
C LEU A 530 16.30 -12.78 -3.17
N ILE A 531 15.20 -13.35 -3.68
CA ILE A 531 13.91 -12.67 -3.71
C ILE A 531 13.43 -12.36 -2.30
N ALA A 532 13.51 -13.31 -1.37
CA ALA A 532 13.09 -13.09 0.02
C ALA A 532 13.91 -11.99 0.71
N GLU A 533 15.24 -11.98 0.53
CA GLU A 533 16.12 -10.93 1.06
C GLU A 533 15.77 -9.54 0.49
N LEU A 534 15.49 -9.45 -0.81
CA LEU A 534 15.10 -8.21 -1.46
C LEU A 534 13.68 -7.77 -1.06
N GLU A 535 12.77 -8.69 -0.83
CA GLU A 535 11.42 -8.39 -0.31
C GLU A 535 11.49 -7.88 1.14
N GLU A 536 12.39 -8.42 1.97
CA GLU A 536 12.69 -7.88 3.30
C GLU A 536 13.25 -6.45 3.21
N ALA A 537 14.21 -6.20 2.31
CA ALA A 537 14.70 -4.85 2.05
C ALA A 537 13.57 -3.90 1.61
N GLY A 538 12.64 -4.39 0.77
CA GLY A 538 11.42 -3.68 0.37
C GLY A 538 10.52 -3.31 1.56
N ASN A 539 10.34 -4.22 2.51
CA ASN A 539 9.58 -3.96 3.73
C ASN A 539 10.26 -2.93 4.63
N GLN A 540 11.60 -2.99 4.77
CA GLN A 540 12.35 -1.99 5.52
C GLN A 540 12.23 -0.59 4.90
N ILE A 541 12.24 -0.49 3.56
CA ILE A 541 11.97 0.77 2.84
C ILE A 541 10.57 1.31 3.15
N MET A 542 9.56 0.44 3.18
CA MET A 542 8.19 0.84 3.51
C MET A 542 8.09 1.38 4.95
N LEU A 543 8.67 0.67 5.92
CA LEU A 543 8.69 1.09 7.32
C LEU A 543 9.47 2.40 7.51
N PHE A 544 10.59 2.57 6.80
CA PHE A 544 11.36 3.80 6.80
C PHE A 544 10.52 4.98 6.31
N ASN A 545 9.82 4.84 5.18
CA ASN A 545 9.00 5.91 4.64
C ASN A 545 7.87 6.29 5.61
N LYS A 546 7.20 5.30 6.20
CA LYS A 546 6.19 5.55 7.23
C LYS A 546 6.77 6.30 8.43
N LYS A 547 7.92 5.87 8.95
CA LYS A 547 8.57 6.51 10.09
C LYS A 547 9.02 7.95 9.78
N LYS A 548 9.51 8.18 8.56
CA LYS A 548 9.85 9.52 8.04
C LYS A 548 8.62 10.43 8.03
N ILE A 549 7.50 9.92 7.54
CA ILE A 549 6.22 10.65 7.52
C ILE A 549 5.78 11.01 8.93
N ASP A 550 5.71 10.01 9.82
CA ASP A 550 5.29 10.18 11.21
C ASP A 550 6.16 11.22 11.94
N LEU A 551 7.48 11.20 11.70
CA LEU A 551 8.43 12.13 12.31
C LEU A 551 8.25 13.57 11.80
N ILE A 552 8.04 13.75 10.49
CA ILE A 552 7.77 15.06 9.88
C ILE A 552 6.46 15.62 10.41
N GLU A 553 5.37 14.84 10.37
CA GLU A 553 4.05 15.28 10.82
C GLU A 553 4.04 15.57 12.33
N SER A 554 4.71 14.75 13.15
CA SER A 554 4.82 14.96 14.59
C SER A 554 5.59 16.23 14.95
N ARG A 555 6.75 16.46 14.31
CA ARG A 555 7.54 17.69 14.53
C ARG A 555 6.78 18.93 14.15
N ILE A 556 6.22 18.94 12.94
CA ILE A 556 5.47 20.08 12.43
C ILE A 556 4.28 20.34 13.36
N SER A 557 3.46 19.31 13.62
CA SER A 557 2.25 19.47 14.46
C SER A 557 2.58 19.90 15.89
N GLY A 558 3.75 19.53 16.43
CA GLY A 558 4.20 19.97 17.75
C GLY A 558 4.51 21.47 17.87
N MET A 559 4.62 22.20 16.75
CA MET A 559 4.89 23.64 16.75
C MET A 559 3.62 24.49 16.91
N PHE A 560 2.48 23.94 16.52
CA PHE A 560 1.18 24.62 16.46
C PHE A 560 0.34 24.25 17.69
N SER A 561 -0.54 25.17 18.11
CA SER A 561 -1.37 24.97 19.30
C SER A 561 -2.68 24.25 19.00
N ILE A 562 -3.27 24.49 17.83
CA ILE A 562 -4.56 23.93 17.43
C ILE A 562 -4.51 23.27 16.05
N VAL A 563 -3.67 23.75 15.13
CA VAL A 563 -3.58 23.21 13.77
C VAL A 563 -2.70 21.97 13.75
N LYS A 564 -3.11 20.97 12.96
CA LYS A 564 -2.27 19.84 12.56
C LYS A 564 -2.18 19.79 11.04
N PHE A 565 -1.09 19.25 10.52
CA PHE A 565 -0.88 19.14 9.08
C PHE A 565 -0.86 17.68 8.65
N LYS A 566 -1.76 17.31 7.74
CA LYS A 566 -1.72 16.03 7.04
C LYS A 566 -0.83 16.21 5.82
N MET A 567 0.34 15.60 5.84
CA MET A 567 1.41 15.77 4.84
C MET A 567 1.42 14.64 3.81
N PHE A 568 0.73 13.54 4.08
CA PHE A 568 0.67 12.37 3.20
C PHE A 568 -0.72 11.76 3.16
N GLU A 569 -1.08 11.19 2.01
CA GLU A 569 -2.31 10.43 1.81
C GLU A 569 -2.01 9.13 1.06
N LYS A 570 -2.69 8.05 1.44
CA LYS A 570 -2.54 6.77 0.73
C LYS A 570 -3.04 6.91 -0.72
N ASN A 571 -2.28 6.40 -1.68
CA ASN A 571 -2.73 6.33 -3.06
C ASN A 571 -3.98 5.44 -3.18
N ILE A 572 -4.89 5.81 -4.08
CA ILE A 572 -6.13 5.06 -4.37
C ILE A 572 -5.80 3.62 -4.85
N THR A 573 -4.65 3.43 -5.49
CA THR A 573 -4.13 2.15 -5.99
C THR A 573 -3.34 1.35 -4.94
N ASN A 574 -3.23 1.83 -3.69
CA ASN A 574 -2.44 1.22 -2.61
C ASN A 574 -0.95 0.98 -2.95
N ASP A 575 -0.40 1.64 -3.97
CA ASP A 575 0.97 1.47 -4.46
C ASP A 575 1.98 2.45 -3.85
N GLY A 576 1.55 3.24 -2.86
CA GLY A 576 2.39 4.22 -2.19
C GLY A 576 1.58 5.33 -1.51
N GLU A 577 2.28 6.39 -1.16
CA GLU A 577 1.71 7.58 -0.54
C GLU A 577 1.94 8.79 -1.44
N LYS A 578 0.92 9.65 -1.52
CA LYS A 578 0.96 10.93 -2.21
C LYS A 578 1.31 12.01 -1.20
N GLU A 579 2.29 12.83 -1.54
CA GLU A 579 2.60 14.04 -0.78
C GLU A 579 1.46 15.05 -0.91
N ILE A 580 0.88 15.43 0.22
CA ILE A 580 -0.15 16.48 0.35
C ILE A 580 0.26 17.46 1.45
N CYS A 581 -0.60 18.44 1.76
CA CYS A 581 -0.38 19.38 2.86
C CYS A 581 -1.70 20.04 3.24
N ASP A 582 -2.55 19.28 3.92
CA ASP A 582 -3.85 19.75 4.36
C ASP A 582 -3.76 20.24 5.81
N CYS A 583 -4.19 21.48 6.01
CA CYS A 583 -4.35 22.08 7.33
C CYS A 583 -5.63 21.51 7.96
N MET A 584 -5.51 20.97 9.17
CA MET A 584 -6.57 20.26 9.88
C MET A 584 -6.73 20.87 11.28
N VAL A 585 -7.98 21.00 11.75
CA VAL A 585 -8.29 21.30 13.15
C VAL A 585 -9.29 20.25 13.63
N ASP A 586 -8.97 19.54 14.71
CA ASP A 586 -9.80 18.46 15.27
C ASP A 586 -10.28 17.43 14.23
N GLY A 587 -9.41 17.10 13.26
CA GLY A 587 -9.70 16.13 12.19
C GLY A 587 -10.52 16.68 11.02
N VAL A 588 -10.86 17.97 11.02
CA VAL A 588 -11.60 18.63 9.95
C VAL A 588 -10.65 19.46 9.06
N PRO A 589 -10.67 19.29 7.73
CA PRO A 589 -9.87 20.10 6.81
C PRO A 589 -10.24 21.59 6.85
N TYR A 590 -9.25 22.46 6.69
CA TYR A 590 -9.39 23.92 6.77
C TYR A 590 -10.54 24.46 5.89
N GLU A 591 -10.69 23.94 4.67
CA GLU A 591 -11.75 24.36 3.75
C GLU A 591 -13.16 24.13 4.33
N ASN A 592 -13.32 23.09 5.15
CA ASN A 592 -14.59 22.68 5.76
C ASN A 592 -14.81 23.27 7.17
N LEU A 593 -13.86 24.04 7.70
CA LEU A 593 -14.02 24.71 8.98
C LEU A 593 -15.02 25.86 8.91
N ASN A 594 -15.71 26.12 10.02
CA ASN A 594 -16.51 27.34 10.19
C ASN A 594 -15.61 28.59 10.24
N THR A 595 -16.18 29.78 10.05
CA THR A 595 -15.43 31.04 10.00
C THR A 595 -14.61 31.30 11.26
N ALA A 596 -15.16 30.99 12.44
CA ALA A 596 -14.46 31.13 13.72
C ALA A 596 -13.17 30.30 13.77
N MET A 597 -13.27 29.03 13.41
CA MET A 597 -12.14 28.11 13.41
C MET A 597 -11.14 28.42 12.30
N LYS A 598 -11.58 28.92 11.14
CA LYS A 598 -10.66 29.41 10.09
C LYS A 598 -9.80 30.57 10.59
N ILE A 599 -10.40 31.53 11.30
CA ILE A 599 -9.67 32.67 11.87
C ILE A 599 -8.69 32.22 12.94
N ASN A 600 -9.11 31.37 13.88
CA ASN A 600 -8.23 30.86 14.93
C ASN A 600 -7.10 29.99 14.37
N ALA A 601 -7.39 29.11 13.40
CA ALA A 601 -6.36 28.32 12.71
C ALA A 601 -5.33 29.22 12.02
N GLY A 602 -5.80 30.28 11.36
CA GLY A 602 -4.94 31.29 10.75
C GLY A 602 -4.07 32.03 11.77
N LEU A 603 -4.63 32.41 12.92
CA LEU A 603 -3.86 33.03 14.01
C LEU A 603 -2.79 32.09 14.57
N ASP A 604 -3.10 30.80 14.75
CA ASP A 604 -2.14 29.82 15.26
C ASP A 604 -0.95 29.67 14.31
N ILE A 605 -1.24 29.66 13.01
CA ILE A 605 -0.23 29.66 11.97
C ILE A 605 0.60 30.96 12.03
N CYS A 606 -0.02 32.14 12.06
CA CYS A 606 0.70 33.41 12.15
C CYS A 606 1.59 33.48 13.39
N ASN A 607 1.10 33.06 14.56
CA ASN A 607 1.87 33.02 15.81
C ASN A 607 3.07 32.07 15.72
N THR A 608 2.88 30.90 15.11
CA THR A 608 3.94 29.88 14.96
C THR A 608 5.00 30.32 13.97
N LEU A 609 4.59 30.83 12.81
CA LEU A 609 5.50 31.41 11.81
C LEU A 609 6.24 32.63 12.36
N SER A 610 5.56 33.48 13.13
CA SER A 610 6.18 34.65 13.76
C SER A 610 7.33 34.23 14.68
N ARG A 611 7.10 33.23 15.54
CA ARG A 611 8.10 32.64 16.44
C ARG A 611 9.30 32.07 15.66
N SER A 612 9.05 31.30 14.60
CA SER A 612 10.11 30.65 13.82
C SER A 612 10.92 31.61 12.96
N LEU A 613 10.26 32.56 12.28
CA LEU A 613 10.90 33.53 11.39
C LEU A 613 11.48 34.73 12.16
N GLY A 614 11.14 34.85 13.45
CA GLY A 614 11.58 35.94 14.29
C GLY A 614 10.98 37.30 13.92
N ILE A 615 9.81 37.33 13.29
CA ILE A 615 9.10 38.55 12.84
C ILE A 615 7.73 38.57 13.51
N ILE A 616 7.35 39.70 14.12
CA ILE A 616 6.00 39.95 14.63
C ILE A 616 5.40 41.04 13.75
N ALA A 617 4.22 40.80 13.18
CA ALA A 617 3.55 41.72 12.27
C ALA A 617 2.11 42.01 12.72
N PRO A 618 1.53 43.17 12.37
CA PRO A 618 0.14 43.48 12.68
C PRO A 618 -0.79 42.52 11.94
N ILE A 619 -1.73 41.90 12.66
CA ILE A 619 -2.68 40.96 12.10
C ILE A 619 -4.04 41.63 12.00
N TRP A 620 -4.56 41.70 10.77
CA TRP A 620 -5.90 42.17 10.49
C TRP A 620 -6.88 41.00 10.46
N ILE A 621 -7.97 41.12 11.22
CA ILE A 621 -9.03 40.10 11.30
C ILE A 621 -10.33 40.73 10.84
N ASP A 622 -10.81 40.31 9.68
CA ASP A 622 -12.14 40.66 9.18
C ASP A 622 -13.20 39.68 9.69
N ASN A 623 -14.46 40.12 9.76
CA ASN A 623 -15.59 39.37 10.30
C ASN A 623 -15.40 38.91 11.77
N LYS A 624 -14.87 39.79 12.63
CA LYS A 624 -14.63 39.46 14.05
C LYS A 624 -15.91 39.03 14.79
N GLU A 625 -17.08 39.52 14.37
CA GLU A 625 -18.39 39.12 14.92
C GLU A 625 -18.68 37.62 14.77
N SER A 626 -18.03 36.94 13.82
CA SER A 626 -18.17 35.49 13.62
C SER A 626 -17.34 34.67 14.62
N VAL A 627 -16.59 35.32 15.53
CA VAL A 627 -15.70 34.65 16.49
C VAL A 627 -15.97 35.17 17.89
N THR A 628 -16.25 34.28 18.84
CA THR A 628 -16.35 34.65 20.27
C THR A 628 -14.96 34.95 20.81
N ASP A 629 -14.09 33.93 20.82
CA ASP A 629 -12.77 33.99 21.44
C ASP A 629 -11.66 33.79 20.39
N LEU A 630 -10.68 34.69 20.42
CA LEU A 630 -9.45 34.58 19.64
C LEU A 630 -8.38 33.93 20.50
N ILE A 631 -7.56 33.08 19.90
CA ILE A 631 -6.34 32.62 20.57
C ILE A 631 -5.42 33.80 20.89
N GLN A 632 -4.62 33.68 21.95
CA GLN A 632 -3.67 34.72 22.34
C GLN A 632 -2.62 34.93 21.24
N SER A 633 -2.26 36.19 20.97
CA SER A 633 -1.23 36.57 20.01
C SER A 633 -0.37 37.70 20.58
N ASP A 634 0.94 37.65 20.32
CA ASP A 634 1.89 38.72 20.68
C ASP A 634 1.91 39.85 19.63
N SER A 635 1.24 39.63 18.50
CA SER A 635 1.08 40.59 17.42
C SER A 635 0.06 41.66 17.77
N GLN A 636 0.26 42.85 17.19
CA GLN A 636 -0.76 43.88 17.19
C GLN A 636 -2.01 43.37 16.45
N LEU A 637 -3.17 43.41 17.10
CA LEU A 637 -4.42 42.91 16.52
C LEU A 637 -5.31 44.07 16.09
N ILE A 638 -5.72 44.05 14.82
CA ILE A 638 -6.71 44.99 14.28
C ILE A 638 -7.94 44.21 13.84
N THR A 639 -9.05 44.38 14.54
CA THR A 639 -10.29 43.62 14.27
C THR A 639 -11.34 44.49 13.61
N LEU A 640 -11.94 44.01 12.53
CA LEU A 640 -13.09 44.62 11.87
C LEU A 640 -14.36 43.88 12.33
N GLN A 641 -15.30 44.59 12.95
CA GLN A 641 -16.50 43.99 13.53
C GLN A 641 -17.78 44.65 13.01
N VAL A 642 -18.76 43.84 12.59
CA VAL A 642 -20.10 44.33 12.27
C VAL A 642 -20.89 44.55 13.56
N VAL A 643 -21.44 45.75 13.71
CA VAL A 643 -22.38 46.09 14.78
C VAL A 643 -23.55 46.83 14.16
N GLU A 644 -24.76 46.27 14.30
CA GLU A 644 -25.97 46.85 13.72
C GLU A 644 -26.25 48.26 14.27
N GLY A 645 -26.68 49.16 13.41
CA GLY A 645 -27.00 50.55 13.78
C GLY A 645 -25.81 51.43 14.17
N LEU A 646 -24.60 50.88 14.28
CA LEU A 646 -23.42 51.63 14.69
C LEU A 646 -22.75 52.29 13.47
N SER A 647 -22.45 53.58 13.58
CA SER A 647 -21.54 54.25 12.64
C SER A 647 -20.12 53.69 12.79
N LEU A 648 -19.22 54.00 11.85
CA LEU A 648 -17.83 53.56 11.99
C LEU A 648 -17.22 54.17 13.26
N THR A 649 -16.75 53.30 14.16
CA THR A 649 -16.12 53.65 15.45
C THR A 649 -14.80 52.90 15.58
N ILE A 650 -13.84 53.53 16.24
CA ILE A 650 -12.50 53.00 16.46
C ILE A 650 -12.13 53.18 17.93
N ASN A 651 -11.53 52.16 18.54
CA ASN A 651 -11.03 52.22 19.91
C ASN A 651 -9.60 51.70 20.05
#